data_AF-A0A1H0FU16-F1
#
_entry.id   AF-A0A1H0FU16-F1
#
_cell.length_a   1.000
_cell.length_b   1.000
_cell.length_c   1.000
_cell.angle_alpha   90.00
_cell.angle_beta   90.00
_cell.angle_gamma   90.00
#
_symmetry.space_group_name_H-M   'P 1'
#
loop_
_entity.id
_entity.type
_entity.pdbx_description
1 polymer ?
#
loop_
_entity_poly.entity_id
_entity_poly.type
_entity_poly.pdbx_seq_one_letter_code
_entity_poly.pdbx_strand_id
1 'polypeptide(L)'
;MSELTTPAPPADGPTGRGRVRPGTGTPTRAALTLGALGVVFGDIGTSPIYTLQTLFSPDDPHPVPLTEPNLLGLLSLIFWSATVVVTGLYVGVVLRADNHGEGGIMSLITLVGRPGRDGRRLPARVVRRLALAGIAGAALFLADSMITPAISVLSAVEGVTVVDPGLGGFVVPAVLVIVVALFAVQRFGTAKVGAAFGPVMVLWFLTIGLAGLSRVVQEPGVLRALSPTYAVGFFLNRPGTAFFALAAVVLVITGAEALYADLGHFGRAPITRAWLFLVYPACMLSYFGQGALVVGDLSPDGPITAPFFRVVPSWALVPLVVLATLATVIASQAVITGAFSVVRQAVQLGYLPRLRIVHTSAHTIGQVYVPFVNYALMVAVVLLVLAFGSSAALAFAYGMAVTCTVLVTIVLVSVLAVHRWGWPRPAVLAGAAFVGLVMLGFLAANLTKLAHGAWVPLVIAVVLVTVMTTWARGRRLVTARRQEQEGPLADLLHEVCDPGAPVVRVPGTAVYLNRAATDAEPTAPLAMRSTVEHLHALHERVLIVSLTTAPTPWVVEDEVGRVAVPEGSDGSVVLVTLHFGYRQRTDVPTALAEALGRADVDVDVADASWFLSTIDVSRAPGRHRGRHDLPRWRRAVFTATAHLTTDVARSFELPRDRTVVLGARIEV
;
A
#
# COMPACT_ATOMS: atom_id res chain seq x y z
N MET A 1 47.53 26.89 59.96
CA MET A 1 48.55 27.19 58.95
C MET A 1 49.04 25.86 58.42
N SER A 2 48.98 25.68 57.09
CA SER A 2 49.63 24.64 56.25
C SER A 2 49.44 23.15 56.62
N GLU A 3 49.30 22.20 55.69
CA GLU A 3 49.43 22.20 54.24
C GLU A 3 48.77 20.91 53.67
N LEU A 4 48.43 20.94 52.39
CA LEU A 4 47.68 19.91 51.67
C LEU A 4 48.38 18.54 51.62
N THR A 5 47.58 17.47 51.70
CA THR A 5 47.93 16.16 51.11
C THR A 5 46.68 15.51 50.52
N THR A 6 46.76 15.22 49.23
CA THR A 6 45.75 14.57 48.38
C THR A 6 45.50 13.13 48.80
N PRO A 7 44.25 12.61 48.81
CA PRO A 7 44.01 11.18 48.76
C PRO A 7 43.53 10.72 47.37
N ALA A 8 43.94 9.49 47.06
CA ALA A 8 43.68 8.66 45.89
C ALA A 8 42.18 8.43 45.58
N PRO A 9 41.83 7.97 44.36
CA PRO A 9 40.44 7.73 43.97
C PRO A 9 39.88 6.47 44.67
N PRO A 10 38.60 6.44 45.07
CA PRO A 10 37.98 5.22 45.55
C PRO A 10 37.54 4.32 44.39
N ALA A 11 37.76 3.02 44.62
CA ALA A 11 37.36 1.91 43.78
C ALA A 11 35.84 1.64 43.79
N ASP A 12 35.42 0.91 42.76
CA ASP A 12 34.21 0.08 42.64
C ASP A 12 32.82 0.74 42.75
N GLY A 13 32.24 1.02 41.58
CA GLY A 13 30.81 1.15 41.35
C GLY A 13 30.27 -0.07 40.58
N PRO A 14 29.06 -0.57 40.90
CA PRO A 14 28.62 -1.91 40.52
C PRO A 14 28.35 -2.03 39.03
N THR A 15 28.77 -3.16 38.46
CA THR A 15 28.43 -3.65 37.13
C THR A 15 26.93 -3.93 37.02
N GLY A 16 26.16 -2.88 36.75
CA GLY A 16 24.75 -2.96 36.39
C GLY A 16 24.60 -3.57 35.00
N ARG A 17 24.62 -4.90 34.91
CA ARG A 17 24.08 -5.66 33.78
C ARG A 17 22.57 -5.40 33.69
N GLY A 18 22.20 -4.31 33.02
CA GLY A 18 20.83 -4.07 32.57
C GLY A 18 20.47 -5.05 31.46
N ARG A 19 20.07 -6.28 31.82
CA ARG A 19 19.29 -7.12 30.92
C ARG A 19 18.01 -6.36 30.58
N VAL A 20 17.96 -5.77 29.38
CA VAL A 20 16.71 -5.28 28.79
C VAL A 20 15.83 -6.51 28.58
N ARG A 21 14.89 -6.72 29.51
CA ARG A 21 13.79 -7.66 29.31
C ARG A 21 13.01 -7.18 28.07
N PRO A 22 12.64 -8.06 27.12
CA PRO A 22 11.68 -7.72 26.08
C PRO A 22 10.29 -7.64 26.74
N GLY A 23 10.01 -6.51 27.36
CA GLY A 23 8.71 -6.20 27.93
C GLY A 23 7.88 -5.43 26.91
N THR A 24 6.97 -6.11 26.21
CA THR A 24 5.59 -5.67 25.96
C THR A 24 4.81 -6.90 25.47
N GLY A 25 3.80 -7.31 26.23
CA GLY A 25 3.01 -8.52 25.96
C GLY A 25 2.41 -8.54 24.56
N THR A 26 2.36 -9.73 23.96
CA THR A 26 1.61 -9.99 22.74
C THR A 26 0.22 -9.38 22.89
N PRO A 27 -0.21 -8.44 22.03
CA PRO A 27 -1.53 -7.83 22.16
C PRO A 27 -2.58 -8.92 22.21
N THR A 28 -3.49 -8.84 23.18
CA THR A 28 -4.54 -9.85 23.35
C THR A 28 -5.33 -9.97 22.05
N ARG A 29 -5.76 -11.18 21.70
CA ARG A 29 -6.48 -11.44 20.44
C ARG A 29 -7.70 -10.51 20.26
N ALA A 30 -8.34 -10.13 21.36
CA ALA A 30 -9.45 -9.17 21.38
C ALA A 30 -9.00 -7.74 20.98
N ALA A 31 -7.85 -7.27 21.46
CA ALA A 31 -7.31 -5.96 21.09
C ALA A 31 -6.94 -5.89 19.60
N LEU A 32 -6.40 -6.99 19.03
CA LEU A 32 -6.14 -7.07 17.59
C LEU A 32 -7.42 -7.12 16.76
N THR A 33 -8.46 -7.82 17.22
CA THR A 33 -9.77 -7.82 16.55
C THR A 33 -10.44 -6.45 16.63
N LEU A 34 -10.35 -5.75 17.76
CA LEU A 34 -10.84 -4.39 17.92
C LEU A 34 -10.07 -3.40 17.02
N GLY A 35 -8.75 -3.57 16.92
CA GLY A 35 -7.91 -2.79 16.00
C GLY A 35 -8.28 -3.06 14.54
N ALA A 36 -8.51 -4.31 14.17
CA ALA A 36 -8.94 -4.68 12.82
C ALA A 36 -10.31 -4.07 12.49
N LEU A 37 -11.26 -4.05 13.45
CA LEU A 37 -12.55 -3.36 13.29
C LEU A 37 -12.40 -1.86 13.05
N GLY A 38 -11.49 -1.22 13.77
CA GLY A 38 -11.22 0.21 13.67
C GLY A 38 -10.48 0.65 12.40
N VAL A 39 -9.85 -0.27 11.66
CA VAL A 39 -9.04 0.10 10.49
C VAL A 39 -9.51 -0.64 9.26
N VAL A 40 -9.66 -1.96 9.30
CA VAL A 40 -9.84 -2.77 8.08
C VAL A 40 -11.25 -2.67 7.48
N PHE A 41 -12.27 -2.49 8.32
CA PHE A 41 -13.67 -2.65 7.91
C PHE A 41 -14.43 -1.34 7.68
N GLY A 42 -13.77 -0.19 7.78
CA GLY A 42 -14.43 1.10 7.58
C GLY A 42 -15.03 1.21 6.18
N ASP A 43 -14.25 0.93 5.14
CA ASP A 43 -14.66 1.10 3.73
C ASP A 43 -15.93 0.28 3.41
N ILE A 44 -15.82 -1.05 3.51
CA ILE A 44 -16.95 -1.96 3.27
C ILE A 44 -18.11 -1.74 4.24
N GLY A 45 -17.81 -1.30 5.47
CA GLY A 45 -18.80 -1.03 6.52
C GLY A 45 -19.61 0.25 6.30
N THR A 46 -19.15 1.14 5.43
CA THR A 46 -19.85 2.38 5.06
C THR A 46 -20.64 2.28 3.76
N SER A 47 -20.45 1.20 2.99
CA SER A 47 -21.25 0.91 1.78
C SER A 47 -22.78 0.93 1.95
N PRO A 48 -23.37 0.60 3.13
CA PRO A 48 -24.81 0.68 3.31
C PRO A 48 -25.38 2.10 3.25
N ILE A 49 -24.53 3.14 3.39
CA ILE A 49 -24.96 4.54 3.32
C ILE A 49 -25.46 4.88 1.91
N TYR A 50 -24.75 4.45 0.87
CA TYR A 50 -24.98 4.92 -0.51
C TYR A 50 -25.48 3.85 -1.49
N THR A 51 -25.32 2.54 -1.21
CA THR A 51 -25.64 1.48 -2.19
C THR A 51 -27.13 1.46 -2.58
N LEU A 52 -28.05 1.43 -1.61
CA LEU A 52 -29.48 1.29 -1.92
C LEU A 52 -30.04 2.58 -2.54
N GLN A 53 -29.57 3.73 -2.08
CA GLN A 53 -29.90 5.04 -2.67
C GLN A 53 -29.44 5.11 -4.13
N THR A 54 -28.26 4.58 -4.45
CA THR A 54 -27.74 4.57 -5.83
C THR A 54 -28.56 3.64 -6.73
N LEU A 55 -29.04 2.50 -6.21
CA LEU A 55 -29.82 1.52 -6.99
C LEU A 55 -31.15 2.06 -7.52
N PHE A 56 -31.77 2.99 -6.78
CA PHE A 56 -33.07 3.55 -7.11
C PHE A 56 -33.00 5.05 -7.41
N SER A 57 -31.79 5.58 -7.63
CA SER A 57 -31.63 7.00 -7.97
C SER A 57 -32.38 7.33 -9.26
N PRO A 58 -33.26 8.35 -9.26
CA PRO A 58 -33.91 8.82 -10.48
C PRO A 58 -32.93 9.34 -11.53
N ASP A 59 -31.76 9.80 -11.08
CA ASP A 59 -30.69 10.33 -11.93
C ASP A 59 -29.85 9.23 -12.59
N ASP A 60 -30.11 7.95 -12.29
CA ASP A 60 -29.45 6.85 -12.99
C ASP A 60 -29.91 6.83 -14.47
N PRO A 61 -28.99 6.66 -15.45
CA PRO A 61 -29.36 6.51 -16.85
C PRO A 61 -30.35 5.37 -17.12
N HIS A 62 -30.40 4.38 -16.22
CA HIS A 62 -31.25 3.20 -16.32
C HIS A 62 -31.91 2.89 -14.95
N PRO A 63 -32.89 3.72 -14.52
CA PRO A 63 -33.45 3.61 -13.17
C PRO A 63 -34.24 2.31 -13.01
N VAL A 64 -34.08 1.66 -11.86
CA VAL A 64 -34.83 0.45 -11.53
C VAL A 64 -36.22 0.83 -11.03
N PRO A 65 -37.32 0.33 -11.63
CA PRO A 65 -38.66 0.58 -11.10
C PRO A 65 -38.79 0.08 -9.67
N LEU A 66 -39.30 0.93 -8.78
CA LEU A 66 -39.48 0.59 -7.38
C LEU A 66 -40.73 -0.30 -7.22
N THR A 67 -40.52 -1.61 -7.17
CA THR A 67 -41.55 -2.62 -6.89
C THR A 67 -41.03 -3.64 -5.88
N GLU A 68 -41.91 -4.22 -5.08
CA GLU A 68 -41.52 -5.22 -4.08
C GLU A 68 -40.71 -6.40 -4.69
N PRO A 69 -41.12 -7.01 -5.83
CA PRO A 69 -40.33 -8.09 -6.44
C PRO A 69 -38.93 -7.65 -6.89
N ASN A 70 -38.81 -6.42 -7.42
CA ASN A 70 -37.53 -5.86 -7.80
C ASN A 70 -36.64 -5.64 -6.58
N LEU A 71 -37.20 -5.08 -5.50
CA LEU A 71 -36.48 -4.83 -4.26
C LEU A 71 -35.97 -6.13 -3.61
N LEU A 72 -36.80 -7.18 -3.53
CA LEU A 72 -36.37 -8.49 -3.03
C LEU A 72 -35.29 -9.12 -3.94
N GLY A 73 -35.42 -8.99 -5.25
CA GLY A 73 -34.39 -9.41 -6.21
C GLY A 73 -33.05 -8.72 -5.98
N LEU A 74 -33.07 -7.40 -5.77
CA LEU A 74 -31.87 -6.59 -5.50
C LEU A 74 -31.23 -6.93 -4.15
N LEU A 75 -32.02 -7.06 -3.08
CA LEU A 75 -31.51 -7.49 -1.78
C LEU A 75 -30.85 -8.86 -1.87
N SER A 76 -31.42 -9.78 -2.65
CA SER A 76 -30.83 -11.09 -2.92
C SER A 76 -29.49 -10.98 -3.62
N LEU A 77 -29.38 -10.10 -4.63
CA LEU A 77 -28.11 -9.82 -5.32
C LEU A 77 -27.06 -9.22 -4.38
N ILE A 78 -27.44 -8.26 -3.53
CA ILE A 78 -26.56 -7.66 -2.53
C ILE A 78 -25.99 -8.75 -1.60
N PHE A 79 -26.87 -9.57 -1.02
CA PHE A 79 -26.49 -10.63 -0.09
C PHE A 79 -25.53 -11.64 -0.74
N TRP A 80 -25.89 -12.16 -1.91
CA TRP A 80 -25.09 -13.18 -2.60
C TRP A 80 -23.79 -12.61 -3.16
N SER A 81 -23.75 -11.35 -3.58
CA SER A 81 -22.52 -10.70 -4.02
C SER A 81 -21.52 -10.54 -2.87
N ALA A 82 -21.98 -10.04 -1.72
CA ALA A 82 -21.16 -9.97 -0.51
C ALA A 82 -20.68 -11.36 -0.06
N THR A 83 -21.57 -12.36 -0.10
CA THR A 83 -21.26 -13.74 0.29
C THR A 83 -20.22 -14.38 -0.63
N VAL A 84 -20.41 -14.30 -1.95
CA VAL A 84 -19.54 -14.97 -2.92
C VAL A 84 -18.19 -14.25 -3.03
N VAL A 85 -18.20 -12.93 -3.17
CA VAL A 85 -16.98 -12.15 -3.43
C VAL A 85 -16.22 -11.89 -2.13
N VAL A 86 -16.86 -11.34 -1.11
CA VAL A 86 -16.14 -10.92 0.10
C VAL A 86 -15.89 -12.11 1.02
N THR A 87 -16.94 -12.86 1.38
CA THR A 87 -16.78 -14.00 2.29
C THR A 87 -16.08 -15.18 1.61
N GLY A 88 -16.55 -15.58 0.43
CA GLY A 88 -16.04 -16.73 -0.31
C GLY A 88 -14.64 -16.49 -0.87
N LEU A 89 -14.51 -15.55 -1.81
CA LEU A 89 -13.24 -15.26 -2.47
C LEU A 89 -12.24 -14.60 -1.49
N TYR A 90 -12.55 -13.43 -0.92
CA TYR A 90 -11.55 -12.67 -0.16
C TYR A 90 -11.20 -13.34 1.17
N VAL A 91 -12.18 -13.54 2.05
CA VAL A 91 -11.95 -14.11 3.39
C VAL A 91 -11.57 -15.59 3.33
N GLY A 92 -12.21 -16.36 2.43
CA GLY A 92 -11.98 -17.79 2.26
C GLY A 92 -10.67 -18.13 1.53
N VAL A 93 -10.28 -17.36 0.51
CA VAL A 93 -9.16 -17.69 -0.39
C VAL A 93 -8.05 -16.63 -0.35
N VAL A 94 -8.34 -15.36 -0.66
CA VAL A 94 -7.31 -14.31 -0.87
C VAL A 94 -6.50 -14.04 0.40
N LEU A 95 -7.12 -14.01 1.59
CA LEU A 95 -6.41 -13.81 2.87
C LEU A 95 -5.40 -14.94 3.20
N ARG A 96 -5.41 -16.07 2.47
CA ARG A 96 -4.39 -17.13 2.60
C ARG A 96 -3.10 -16.82 1.85
N ALA A 97 -3.14 -15.83 0.95
CA ALA A 97 -2.02 -15.43 0.13
C ALA A 97 -1.20 -14.33 0.82
N ASP A 98 -0.53 -14.67 1.92
CA ASP A 98 0.37 -13.74 2.60
C ASP A 98 1.82 -13.90 2.10
N ASN A 99 2.56 -12.79 2.09
CA ASN A 99 3.99 -12.76 1.84
C ASN A 99 4.70 -12.21 3.08
N HIS A 100 5.18 -13.10 3.94
CA HIS A 100 5.76 -12.73 5.24
C HIS A 100 4.77 -11.91 6.10
N GLY A 101 3.49 -12.32 6.10
CA GLY A 101 2.41 -11.59 6.78
C GLY A 101 1.80 -10.44 5.98
N GLU A 102 2.47 -9.88 4.97
CA GLU A 102 1.89 -8.81 4.14
C GLU A 102 0.91 -9.35 3.09
N GLY A 103 -0.19 -8.64 2.88
CA GLY A 103 -1.15 -8.92 1.81
C GLY A 103 -1.10 -7.86 0.71
N GLY A 104 -2.16 -7.78 -0.09
CA GLY A 104 -2.28 -6.86 -1.21
C GLY A 104 -1.73 -7.39 -2.53
N ILE A 105 -2.07 -6.70 -3.62
CA ILE A 105 -1.77 -7.17 -4.97
C ILE A 105 -0.27 -7.23 -5.29
N MET A 106 0.53 -6.35 -4.70
CA MET A 106 1.99 -6.40 -4.85
C MET A 106 2.57 -7.66 -4.21
N SER A 107 2.04 -8.09 -3.06
CA SER A 107 2.40 -9.37 -2.44
C SER A 107 2.09 -10.55 -3.36
N LEU A 108 0.94 -10.55 -4.04
CA LEU A 108 0.62 -11.59 -5.04
C LEU A 108 1.64 -11.64 -6.19
N ILE A 109 2.05 -10.48 -6.73
CA ILE A 109 3.06 -10.42 -7.81
C ILE A 109 4.37 -11.05 -7.35
N THR A 110 4.81 -10.77 -6.12
CA THR A 110 6.04 -11.36 -5.57
C THR A 110 5.93 -12.88 -5.40
N LEU A 111 4.79 -13.37 -4.90
CA LEU A 111 4.56 -14.79 -4.65
C LEU A 111 4.49 -15.60 -5.95
N VAL A 112 3.91 -15.04 -7.01
CA VAL A 112 3.84 -15.66 -8.34
C VAL A 112 5.22 -15.81 -8.99
N GLY A 113 6.18 -14.95 -8.67
CA GLY A 113 7.55 -15.04 -9.17
C GLY A 113 8.43 -16.09 -8.48
N ARG A 114 7.99 -16.64 -7.34
CA ARG A 114 8.75 -17.64 -6.56
C ARG A 114 8.56 -19.05 -7.13
N PRO A 115 9.52 -19.97 -6.91
CA PRO A 115 9.35 -21.38 -7.28
C PRO A 115 8.07 -21.99 -6.70
N GLY A 116 7.36 -22.77 -7.51
CA GLY A 116 6.17 -23.50 -7.12
C GLY A 116 6.48 -24.69 -6.20
N ARG A 117 5.44 -25.46 -5.86
CA ARG A 117 5.56 -26.64 -4.98
C ARG A 117 6.54 -27.68 -5.55
N ASP A 118 6.57 -27.84 -6.87
CA ASP A 118 7.44 -28.79 -7.57
C ASP A 118 8.86 -28.25 -7.81
N GLY A 119 9.25 -27.13 -7.17
CA GLY A 119 10.54 -26.46 -7.37
C GLY A 119 10.69 -25.73 -8.72
N ARG A 120 9.78 -25.97 -9.67
CA ARG A 120 9.77 -25.33 -10.99
C ARG A 120 9.32 -23.88 -10.89
N ARG A 121 9.97 -22.99 -11.65
CA ARG A 121 9.55 -21.59 -11.83
C ARG A 121 8.64 -21.45 -13.03
N LEU A 122 7.69 -20.53 -12.97
CA LEU A 122 6.90 -20.14 -14.14
C LEU A 122 7.79 -19.54 -15.25
N PRO A 123 7.43 -19.69 -16.53
CA PRO A 123 8.17 -19.06 -17.62
C PRO A 123 8.26 -17.54 -17.42
N ALA A 124 9.43 -16.94 -17.68
CA ALA A 124 9.67 -15.51 -17.47
C ALA A 124 8.66 -14.61 -18.20
N ARG A 125 8.18 -15.04 -19.38
CA ARG A 125 7.14 -14.32 -20.15
C ARG A 125 5.81 -14.26 -19.40
N VAL A 126 5.42 -15.34 -18.70
CA VAL A 126 4.19 -15.42 -17.90
C VAL A 126 4.31 -14.54 -16.67
N VAL A 127 5.41 -14.66 -15.92
CA VAL A 127 5.69 -13.82 -14.75
C VAL A 127 5.65 -12.33 -15.13
N ARG A 128 6.23 -11.94 -16.26
CA ARG A 128 6.19 -10.55 -16.74
C ARG A 128 4.78 -10.06 -17.04
N ARG A 129 3.91 -10.89 -17.65
CA ARG A 129 2.51 -10.54 -17.93
C ARG A 129 1.71 -10.40 -16.63
N LEU A 130 1.90 -11.33 -15.69
CA LEU A 130 1.24 -11.29 -14.38
C LEU A 130 1.71 -10.10 -13.54
N ALA A 131 3.00 -9.77 -13.59
CA ALA A 131 3.52 -8.56 -12.97
C ALA A 131 2.91 -7.30 -13.58
N LEU A 132 2.76 -7.21 -14.91
CA LEU A 132 2.08 -6.09 -15.55
C LEU A 132 0.61 -5.98 -15.13
N ALA A 133 -0.11 -7.12 -15.07
CA ALA A 133 -1.48 -7.15 -14.59
C ALA A 133 -1.57 -6.67 -13.13
N GLY A 134 -0.68 -7.15 -12.26
CA GLY A 134 -0.65 -6.72 -10.86
C GLY A 134 -0.25 -5.25 -10.67
N ILE A 135 0.63 -4.69 -11.51
CA ILE A 135 0.90 -3.23 -11.53
C ILE A 135 -0.36 -2.47 -11.92
N ALA A 136 -1.11 -2.97 -12.91
CA ALA A 136 -2.39 -2.35 -13.29
C ALA A 136 -3.41 -2.43 -12.15
N GLY A 137 -3.55 -3.56 -11.47
CA GLY A 137 -4.42 -3.67 -10.30
C GLY A 137 -3.97 -2.81 -9.10
N ALA A 138 -2.66 -2.64 -8.89
CA ALA A 138 -2.15 -1.71 -7.86
C ALA A 138 -2.49 -0.26 -8.21
N ALA A 139 -2.38 0.11 -9.48
CA ALA A 139 -2.76 1.44 -9.95
C ALA A 139 -4.27 1.68 -9.83
N LEU A 140 -5.09 0.67 -10.11
CA LEU A 140 -6.55 0.71 -9.90
C LEU A 140 -6.90 0.86 -8.41
N PHE A 141 -6.23 0.12 -7.52
CA PHE A 141 -6.38 0.29 -6.07
C PHE A 141 -5.96 1.69 -5.58
N LEU A 142 -4.90 2.27 -6.16
CA LEU A 142 -4.51 3.65 -5.85
C LEU A 142 -5.52 4.68 -6.37
N ALA A 143 -6.17 4.41 -7.51
CA ALA A 143 -7.27 5.23 -8.00
C ALA A 143 -8.50 5.11 -7.10
N ASP A 144 -8.82 3.89 -6.65
CA ASP A 144 -9.86 3.61 -5.65
C ASP A 144 -9.62 4.39 -4.36
N SER A 145 -8.36 4.46 -3.93
CA SER A 145 -7.93 5.22 -2.75
C SER A 145 -8.16 6.73 -2.84
N MET A 146 -8.38 7.26 -4.04
CA MET A 146 -8.78 8.66 -4.26
C MET A 146 -10.31 8.84 -4.22
N ILE A 147 -11.08 7.80 -4.59
CA ILE A 147 -12.54 7.88 -4.69
C ILE A 147 -13.19 7.59 -3.35
N THR A 148 -12.74 6.57 -2.61
CA THR A 148 -13.36 6.14 -1.35
C THR A 148 -13.54 7.29 -0.34
N PRO A 149 -12.53 8.14 -0.06
CA PRO A 149 -12.72 9.24 0.89
C PRO A 149 -13.72 10.29 0.40
N ALA A 150 -13.79 10.52 -0.91
CA ALA A 150 -14.71 11.48 -1.48
C ALA A 150 -16.17 10.96 -1.37
N ILE A 151 -16.45 9.73 -1.80
CA ILE A 151 -17.83 9.19 -1.78
C ILE A 151 -18.33 8.93 -0.36
N SER A 152 -17.46 8.40 0.51
CA SER A 152 -17.85 8.02 1.87
C SER A 152 -18.14 9.26 2.72
N VAL A 153 -17.25 10.26 2.72
CA VAL A 153 -17.47 11.47 3.53
C VAL A 153 -18.64 12.29 2.97
N LEU A 154 -18.78 12.38 1.64
CA LEU A 154 -19.90 13.08 1.01
C LEU A 154 -21.24 12.43 1.36
N SER A 155 -21.37 11.11 1.21
CA SER A 155 -22.61 10.39 1.53
C SER A 155 -22.99 10.44 3.02
N ALA A 156 -22.02 10.47 3.94
CA ALA A 156 -22.30 10.67 5.36
C ALA A 156 -22.84 12.08 5.66
N VAL A 157 -22.22 13.11 5.09
CA VAL A 157 -22.59 14.52 5.34
C VAL A 157 -23.90 14.89 4.64
N GLU A 158 -24.21 14.29 3.50
CA GLU A 158 -25.51 14.43 2.82
C GLU A 158 -26.70 14.05 3.71
N GLY A 159 -26.49 13.20 4.73
CA GLY A 159 -27.53 12.88 5.73
C GLY A 159 -28.09 14.11 6.46
N VAL A 160 -27.35 15.22 6.51
CA VAL A 160 -27.83 16.50 7.05
C VAL A 160 -29.02 17.04 6.25
N THR A 161 -29.09 16.77 4.94
CA THR A 161 -30.20 17.20 4.07
C THR A 161 -31.52 16.49 4.38
N VAL A 162 -31.46 15.34 5.06
CA VAL A 162 -32.63 14.62 5.58
C VAL A 162 -33.19 15.31 6.83
N VAL A 163 -32.33 15.99 7.60
CA VAL A 163 -32.73 16.81 8.75
C VAL A 163 -33.36 18.11 8.28
N ASP A 164 -32.67 18.81 7.36
CA ASP A 164 -33.14 20.06 6.76
C ASP A 164 -32.62 20.18 5.32
N PRO A 165 -33.51 20.16 4.30
CA PRO A 165 -33.13 20.34 2.90
C PRO A 165 -32.38 21.66 2.62
N GLY A 166 -32.59 22.71 3.42
CA GLY A 166 -31.90 24.00 3.29
C GLY A 166 -30.39 23.91 3.52
N LEU A 167 -29.90 22.84 4.14
CA LEU A 167 -28.47 22.63 4.42
C LEU A 167 -27.68 22.01 3.26
N GLY A 168 -28.31 21.75 2.10
CA GLY A 168 -27.65 21.17 0.93
C GLY A 168 -26.41 21.94 0.46
N GLY A 169 -26.47 23.29 0.48
CA GLY A 169 -25.32 24.14 0.10
C GLY A 169 -24.13 24.06 1.07
N PHE A 170 -24.32 23.54 2.27
CA PHE A 170 -23.27 23.39 3.29
C PHE A 170 -22.51 22.06 3.17
N VAL A 171 -23.05 21.07 2.44
CA VAL A 171 -22.49 19.72 2.33
C VAL A 171 -21.06 19.74 1.78
N VAL A 172 -20.85 20.32 0.58
CA VAL A 172 -19.53 20.34 -0.06
C VAL A 172 -18.48 21.10 0.78
N PRO A 173 -18.75 22.31 1.29
CA PRO A 173 -17.82 23.00 2.21
C PRO A 173 -17.45 22.16 3.45
N ALA A 174 -18.43 21.51 4.08
CA ALA A 174 -18.18 20.68 5.26
C ALA A 174 -17.30 19.46 4.92
N VAL A 175 -17.57 18.79 3.80
CA VAL A 175 -16.77 17.65 3.31
C VAL A 175 -15.32 18.08 3.06
N LEU A 176 -15.10 19.24 2.44
CA LEU A 176 -13.74 19.76 2.20
C LEU A 176 -12.98 20.01 3.50
N VAL A 177 -13.63 20.60 4.51
CA VAL A 177 -13.03 20.80 5.84
C VAL A 177 -12.66 19.46 6.47
N ILE A 178 -13.57 18.49 6.44
CA ILE A 178 -13.34 17.14 7.00
C ILE A 178 -12.16 16.46 6.28
N VAL A 179 -12.14 16.47 4.95
CA VAL A 179 -11.07 15.87 4.13
C VAL A 179 -9.72 16.55 4.39
N VAL A 180 -9.65 17.88 4.41
CA VAL A 180 -8.39 18.59 4.68
C VAL A 180 -7.89 18.29 6.10
N ALA A 181 -8.77 18.30 7.10
CA ALA A 181 -8.43 17.95 8.47
C ALA A 181 -7.93 16.50 8.56
N LEU A 182 -8.59 15.58 7.86
CA LEU A 182 -8.19 14.18 7.75
C LEU A 182 -6.75 14.05 7.26
N PHE A 183 -6.43 14.66 6.12
CA PHE A 183 -5.11 14.59 5.51
C PHE A 183 -4.02 15.33 6.30
N ALA A 184 -4.38 16.37 7.05
CA ALA A 184 -3.46 17.11 7.92
C ALA A 184 -2.99 16.28 9.13
N VAL A 185 -3.87 15.40 9.67
CA VAL A 185 -3.58 14.57 10.84
C VAL A 185 -2.73 13.34 10.51
N GLN A 186 -2.61 12.94 9.23
CA GLN A 186 -1.90 11.71 8.81
C GLN A 186 -0.46 11.62 9.31
N ARG A 187 0.24 12.76 9.42
CA ARG A 187 1.63 12.81 9.89
C ARG A 187 1.84 12.27 11.31
N PHE A 188 0.79 12.27 12.13
CA PHE A 188 0.86 11.79 13.52
C PHE A 188 0.76 10.26 13.63
N GLY A 189 0.42 9.58 12.53
CA GLY A 189 0.35 8.13 12.43
C GLY A 189 -0.92 7.53 13.04
N THR A 190 -1.32 6.37 12.51
CA THR A 190 -2.49 5.61 12.96
C THR A 190 -2.34 5.06 14.38
N ALA A 191 -1.11 4.88 14.88
CA ALA A 191 -0.87 4.37 16.24
C ALA A 191 -1.43 5.28 17.36
N LYS A 192 -1.38 6.61 17.19
CA LYS A 192 -1.87 7.56 18.21
C LYS A 192 -3.38 7.73 18.19
N VAL A 193 -4.03 7.46 17.06
CA VAL A 193 -5.48 7.68 16.85
C VAL A 193 -6.28 6.36 16.83
N GLY A 194 -5.63 5.25 16.50
CA GLY A 194 -6.25 3.95 16.26
C GLY A 194 -6.88 3.29 17.49
N ALA A 195 -6.48 3.67 18.70
CA ALA A 195 -7.11 3.19 19.93
C ALA A 195 -8.58 3.62 20.04
N ALA A 196 -8.94 4.79 19.49
CA ALA A 196 -10.31 5.30 19.49
C ALA A 196 -11.15 4.75 18.32
N PHE A 197 -10.51 4.33 17.22
CA PHE A 197 -11.24 3.88 16.02
C PHE A 197 -12.01 2.58 16.23
N GLY A 198 -11.41 1.62 16.94
CA GLY A 198 -12.06 0.33 17.23
C GLY A 198 -13.42 0.48 17.93
N PRO A 199 -13.50 1.19 19.08
CA PRO A 199 -14.76 1.45 19.76
C PRO A 199 -15.80 2.19 18.90
N VAL A 200 -15.39 3.19 18.12
CA VAL A 200 -16.30 3.93 17.23
C VAL A 200 -16.87 3.01 16.15
N MET A 201 -16.05 2.15 15.55
CA MET A 201 -16.52 1.19 14.55
C MET A 201 -17.40 0.10 15.13
N VAL A 202 -17.14 -0.36 16.36
CA VAL A 202 -18.06 -1.27 17.07
C VAL A 202 -19.42 -0.59 17.28
N LEU A 203 -19.42 0.65 17.77
CA LEU A 203 -20.65 1.43 17.94
C LEU A 203 -21.38 1.61 16.61
N TRP A 204 -20.66 1.91 15.53
CA TRP A 204 -21.21 2.00 14.17
C TRP A 204 -21.91 0.71 13.75
N PHE A 205 -21.21 -0.44 13.77
CA PHE A 205 -21.77 -1.71 13.34
C PHE A 205 -22.95 -2.16 14.21
N LEU A 206 -22.88 -1.96 15.52
CA LEU A 206 -24.01 -2.25 16.41
C LEU A 206 -25.20 -1.34 16.11
N THR A 207 -24.96 -0.05 15.87
CA THR A 207 -26.02 0.93 15.55
C THR A 207 -26.74 0.56 14.26
N ILE A 208 -26.02 0.35 13.15
CA ILE A 208 -26.65 0.01 11.86
C ILE A 208 -27.29 -1.37 11.89
N GLY A 209 -26.69 -2.32 12.62
CA GLY A 209 -27.22 -3.68 12.76
C GLY A 209 -28.52 -3.71 13.57
N LEU A 210 -28.58 -3.00 14.70
CA LEU A 210 -29.78 -2.90 15.54
C LEU A 210 -30.88 -2.08 14.86
N ALA A 211 -30.52 -0.96 14.21
CA ALA A 211 -31.47 -0.16 13.44
C ALA A 211 -32.09 -0.99 12.30
N GLY A 212 -31.25 -1.72 11.55
CA GLY A 212 -31.72 -2.62 10.50
C GLY A 212 -32.60 -3.75 11.03
N LEU A 213 -32.16 -4.42 12.10
CA LEU A 213 -32.92 -5.49 12.75
C LEU A 213 -34.32 -5.01 13.20
N SER A 214 -34.42 -3.80 13.74
CA SER A 214 -35.71 -3.24 14.18
C SER A 214 -36.74 -3.18 13.05
N ARG A 215 -36.32 -2.89 11.81
CA ARG A 215 -37.18 -2.86 10.62
C ARG A 215 -37.43 -4.24 10.06
N VAL A 216 -36.44 -5.13 10.08
CA VAL A 216 -36.61 -6.53 9.66
C VAL A 216 -37.63 -7.26 10.53
N VAL A 217 -37.68 -6.97 11.83
CA VAL A 217 -38.70 -7.54 12.73
C VAL A 217 -40.11 -7.03 12.41
N GLN A 218 -40.23 -5.77 11.95
CA GLN A 218 -41.52 -5.19 11.54
C GLN A 218 -42.01 -5.76 10.21
N GLU A 219 -41.10 -6.01 9.26
CA GLU A 219 -41.42 -6.59 7.96
C GLU A 219 -40.54 -7.82 7.66
N PRO A 220 -40.83 -8.99 8.27
CA PRO A 220 -40.01 -10.20 8.10
C PRO A 220 -39.99 -10.74 6.65
N GLY A 221 -40.93 -10.30 5.81
CA GLY A 221 -41.03 -10.69 4.40
C GLY A 221 -39.75 -10.45 3.61
N VAL A 222 -38.95 -9.44 3.99
CA VAL A 222 -37.68 -9.13 3.30
C VAL A 222 -36.63 -10.24 3.40
N LEU A 223 -36.69 -11.09 4.44
CA LEU A 223 -35.75 -12.20 4.62
C LEU A 223 -35.88 -13.28 3.53
N ARG A 224 -37.00 -13.29 2.79
CA ARG A 224 -37.15 -14.17 1.62
C ARG A 224 -36.05 -13.94 0.58
N ALA A 225 -35.51 -12.73 0.48
CA ALA A 225 -34.43 -12.39 -0.44
C ALA A 225 -33.10 -13.12 -0.12
N LEU A 226 -32.95 -13.75 1.05
CA LEU A 226 -31.81 -14.66 1.30
C LEU A 226 -31.77 -15.83 0.32
N SER A 227 -32.93 -16.27 -0.20
CA SER A 227 -32.97 -17.29 -1.23
C SER A 227 -32.40 -16.75 -2.56
N PRO A 228 -31.42 -17.42 -3.19
CA PRO A 228 -30.87 -17.00 -4.47
C PRO A 228 -31.90 -17.04 -5.61
N THR A 229 -33.05 -17.71 -5.41
CA THR A 229 -34.16 -17.74 -6.36
C THR A 229 -34.70 -16.34 -6.67
N TYR A 230 -34.61 -15.38 -5.75
CA TYR A 230 -35.04 -14.00 -5.99
C TYR A 230 -34.09 -13.27 -6.93
N ALA A 231 -32.78 -13.42 -6.73
CA ALA A 231 -31.77 -12.90 -7.65
C ALA A 231 -31.93 -13.52 -9.07
N VAL A 232 -32.06 -14.85 -9.15
CA VAL A 232 -32.25 -15.55 -10.42
C VAL A 232 -33.56 -15.14 -11.10
N GLY A 233 -34.66 -15.10 -10.33
CA GLY A 233 -35.97 -14.68 -10.84
C GLY A 233 -35.95 -13.23 -11.34
N PHE A 234 -35.21 -12.34 -10.68
CA PHE A 234 -35.05 -10.96 -11.14
C PHE A 234 -34.35 -10.89 -12.51
N PHE A 235 -33.30 -11.68 -12.72
CA PHE A 235 -32.65 -11.79 -14.04
C PHE A 235 -33.53 -12.41 -15.11
N LEU A 236 -34.33 -13.43 -14.78
CA LEU A 236 -35.22 -14.10 -15.74
C LEU A 236 -36.40 -13.21 -16.14
N ASN A 237 -36.97 -12.46 -15.19
CA ASN A 237 -38.15 -11.65 -15.42
C ASN A 237 -37.83 -10.27 -16.01
N ARG A 238 -36.69 -9.68 -15.63
CA ARG A 238 -36.28 -8.32 -16.04
C ARG A 238 -34.78 -8.26 -16.34
N PRO A 239 -34.29 -8.94 -17.40
CA PRO A 239 -32.86 -9.07 -17.67
C PRO A 239 -32.14 -7.73 -17.85
N GLY A 240 -32.77 -6.76 -18.55
CA GLY A 240 -32.19 -5.43 -18.77
C GLY A 240 -32.02 -4.65 -17.45
N THR A 241 -33.08 -4.56 -16.66
CA THR A 241 -33.05 -3.87 -15.36
C THR A 241 -32.09 -4.54 -14.39
N ALA A 242 -32.08 -5.88 -14.34
CA ALA A 242 -31.16 -6.64 -13.50
C ALA A 242 -29.69 -6.42 -13.91
N PHE A 243 -29.42 -6.34 -15.21
CA PHE A 243 -28.08 -6.04 -15.72
C PHE A 243 -27.60 -4.64 -15.30
N PHE A 244 -28.41 -3.59 -15.46
CA PHE A 244 -28.02 -2.24 -15.05
C PHE A 244 -27.87 -2.09 -13.54
N ALA A 245 -28.71 -2.79 -12.77
CA ALA A 245 -28.62 -2.82 -11.32
C ALA A 245 -27.28 -3.36 -10.81
N LEU A 246 -26.63 -4.28 -11.54
CA LEU A 246 -25.30 -4.78 -11.17
C LEU A 246 -24.28 -3.66 -11.02
N ALA A 247 -24.39 -2.58 -11.80
CA ALA A 247 -23.48 -1.45 -11.72
C ALA A 247 -23.53 -0.75 -10.35
N ALA A 248 -24.67 -0.79 -9.65
CA ALA A 248 -24.80 -0.27 -8.29
C ALA A 248 -24.62 -1.37 -7.22
N VAL A 249 -25.02 -2.62 -7.47
CA VAL A 249 -24.78 -3.74 -6.54
C VAL A 249 -23.28 -3.96 -6.27
N VAL A 250 -22.41 -3.64 -7.24
CA VAL A 250 -20.95 -3.72 -7.06
C VAL A 250 -20.45 -2.88 -5.87
N LEU A 251 -21.19 -1.84 -5.47
CA LEU A 251 -20.84 -0.96 -4.36
C LEU A 251 -20.80 -1.69 -3.00
N VAL A 252 -21.44 -2.86 -2.91
CA VAL A 252 -21.45 -3.70 -1.69
C VAL A 252 -20.11 -4.38 -1.45
N ILE A 253 -19.37 -4.68 -2.52
CA ILE A 253 -18.11 -5.42 -2.44
C ILE A 253 -16.89 -4.50 -2.32
N THR A 254 -17.11 -3.19 -2.31
CA THR A 254 -16.04 -2.20 -2.22
C THR A 254 -15.38 -2.24 -0.84
N GLY A 255 -14.07 -2.05 -0.81
CA GLY A 255 -13.26 -2.25 0.39
C GLY A 255 -12.78 -3.68 0.63
N ALA A 256 -13.20 -4.68 -0.15
CA ALA A 256 -12.64 -6.03 -0.08
C ALA A 256 -11.12 -6.06 -0.32
N GLU A 257 -10.60 -5.20 -1.18
CA GLU A 257 -9.17 -5.01 -1.40
C GLU A 257 -8.45 -4.46 -0.15
N ALA A 258 -9.08 -3.55 0.60
CA ALA A 258 -8.52 -3.00 1.82
C ALA A 258 -8.35 -4.08 2.89
N LEU A 259 -9.30 -5.04 2.98
CA LEU A 259 -9.17 -6.23 3.82
C LEU A 259 -7.89 -7.00 3.53
N TYR A 260 -7.50 -7.09 2.25
CA TYR A 260 -6.31 -7.81 1.85
C TYR A 260 -5.03 -6.98 2.02
N ALA A 261 -5.06 -5.68 1.73
CA ALA A 261 -3.91 -4.79 1.89
C ALA A 261 -3.44 -4.70 3.37
N ASP A 262 -4.38 -4.68 4.32
CA ASP A 262 -4.09 -4.55 5.75
C ASP A 262 -3.80 -5.87 6.46
N LEU A 263 -3.66 -6.97 5.71
CA LEU A 263 -3.29 -8.28 6.26
C LEU A 263 -1.97 -8.20 7.07
N GLY A 264 -1.03 -7.35 6.64
CA GLY A 264 0.27 -7.15 7.31
C GLY A 264 0.18 -6.54 8.71
N HIS A 265 -0.92 -5.86 9.04
CA HIS A 265 -1.07 -5.16 10.31
C HIS A 265 -1.79 -6.00 11.36
N PHE A 266 -2.82 -6.75 10.95
CA PHE A 266 -3.70 -7.46 11.87
C PHE A 266 -3.63 -8.98 11.74
N GLY A 267 -3.16 -9.48 10.61
CA GLY A 267 -3.17 -10.90 10.27
C GLY A 267 -4.56 -11.44 9.95
N ARG A 268 -4.59 -12.66 9.42
CA ARG A 268 -5.81 -13.27 8.87
C ARG A 268 -6.89 -13.50 9.92
N ALA A 269 -6.55 -14.09 11.08
CA ALA A 269 -7.55 -14.56 12.02
C ALA A 269 -8.40 -13.44 12.67
N PRO A 270 -7.82 -12.29 13.08
CA PRO A 270 -8.60 -11.16 13.57
C PRO A 270 -9.55 -10.59 12.51
N ILE A 271 -9.07 -10.42 11.27
CA ILE A 271 -9.88 -9.95 10.13
C ILE A 271 -11.05 -10.91 9.89
N THR A 272 -10.80 -12.21 9.75
CA THR A 272 -11.86 -13.20 9.50
C THR A 272 -12.93 -13.21 10.59
N ARG A 273 -12.56 -13.10 11.88
CA ARG A 273 -13.54 -13.11 12.98
C ARG A 273 -14.37 -11.82 13.03
N ALA A 274 -13.73 -10.66 12.89
CA ALA A 274 -14.43 -9.38 12.84
C ALA A 274 -15.45 -9.36 11.69
N TRP A 275 -15.06 -9.87 10.52
CA TRP A 275 -15.96 -10.01 9.38
C TRP A 275 -17.17 -10.89 9.69
N LEU A 276 -16.95 -12.14 10.10
CA LEU A 276 -18.03 -13.13 10.24
C LEU A 276 -18.99 -12.83 11.39
N PHE A 277 -18.50 -12.27 12.51
CA PHE A 277 -19.29 -12.13 13.73
C PHE A 277 -19.90 -10.75 13.95
N LEU A 278 -19.37 -9.69 13.32
CA LEU A 278 -19.86 -8.33 13.53
C LEU A 278 -20.17 -7.61 12.22
N VAL A 279 -19.19 -7.49 11.33
CA VAL A 279 -19.29 -6.62 10.16
C VAL A 279 -20.29 -7.15 9.14
N TYR A 280 -20.12 -8.40 8.72
CA TYR A 280 -21.02 -9.06 7.78
C TYR A 280 -22.48 -9.06 8.26
N PRO A 281 -22.81 -9.55 9.47
CA PRO A 281 -24.20 -9.54 9.95
C PRO A 281 -24.75 -8.12 10.10
N ALA A 282 -23.97 -7.15 10.60
CA ALA A 282 -24.42 -5.76 10.74
C ALA A 282 -24.74 -5.11 9.38
N CYS A 283 -23.86 -5.26 8.39
CA CYS A 283 -24.08 -4.73 7.05
C CYS A 283 -25.29 -5.38 6.38
N MET A 284 -25.43 -6.71 6.48
CA MET A 284 -26.60 -7.40 5.93
C MET A 284 -27.88 -6.93 6.60
N LEU A 285 -27.94 -6.89 7.94
CA LEU A 285 -29.10 -6.38 8.67
C LEU A 285 -29.45 -4.94 8.27
N SER A 286 -28.45 -4.07 8.06
CA SER A 286 -28.68 -2.72 7.55
C SER A 286 -29.32 -2.73 6.16
N TYR A 287 -28.82 -3.53 5.22
CA TYR A 287 -29.42 -3.65 3.88
C TYR A 287 -30.85 -4.18 3.92
N PHE A 288 -31.10 -5.27 4.64
CA PHE A 288 -32.45 -5.83 4.79
C PHE A 288 -33.39 -4.87 5.52
N GLY A 289 -32.90 -4.13 6.51
CA GLY A 289 -33.71 -3.15 7.23
C GLY A 289 -34.07 -1.92 6.40
N GLN A 290 -33.16 -1.45 5.54
CA GLN A 290 -33.47 -0.43 4.53
C GLN A 290 -34.51 -0.95 3.53
N GLY A 291 -34.38 -2.19 3.06
CA GLY A 291 -35.39 -2.80 2.22
C GLY A 291 -36.75 -2.93 2.91
N ALA A 292 -36.79 -3.35 4.17
CA ALA A 292 -38.01 -3.44 4.96
C ALA A 292 -38.73 -2.09 5.09
N LEU A 293 -37.97 -1.02 5.31
CA LEU A 293 -38.51 0.33 5.33
C LEU A 293 -39.15 0.72 3.99
N VAL A 294 -38.47 0.41 2.88
CA VAL A 294 -38.93 0.79 1.53
C VAL A 294 -40.12 -0.06 1.08
N VAL A 295 -40.22 -1.32 1.48
CA VAL A 295 -41.43 -2.14 1.22
C VAL A 295 -42.68 -1.51 1.85
N GLY A 296 -42.55 -0.89 3.03
CA GLY A 296 -43.65 -0.23 3.71
C GLY A 296 -44.18 1.03 3.01
N ASP A 297 -43.36 1.69 2.18
CA ASP A 297 -43.74 2.87 1.40
C ASP A 297 -42.91 2.93 0.11
N LEU A 298 -43.54 2.54 -1.00
CA LEU A 298 -42.94 2.51 -2.34
C LEU A 298 -43.10 3.82 -3.11
N SER A 299 -43.42 4.94 -2.44
CA SER A 299 -43.49 6.24 -3.09
C SER A 299 -42.10 6.75 -3.52
N PRO A 300 -41.96 7.36 -4.72
CA PRO A 300 -40.66 7.88 -5.21
C PRO A 300 -40.06 8.97 -4.31
N ASP A 301 -40.91 9.80 -3.68
CA ASP A 301 -40.50 10.85 -2.73
C ASP A 301 -40.38 10.33 -1.28
N GLY A 302 -40.64 9.04 -1.10
CA GLY A 302 -40.68 8.35 0.17
C GLY A 302 -39.29 7.97 0.70
N PRO A 303 -39.20 6.85 1.46
CA PRO A 303 -37.97 6.41 2.10
C PRO A 303 -36.77 6.20 1.18
N ILE A 304 -37.01 5.97 -0.12
CA ILE A 304 -35.98 5.61 -1.10
C ILE A 304 -34.98 6.72 -1.42
N THR A 305 -35.32 7.97 -1.11
CA THR A 305 -34.43 9.14 -1.31
C THR A 305 -33.20 9.12 -0.40
N ALA A 306 -33.36 8.60 0.82
CA ALA A 306 -32.29 8.47 1.81
C ALA A 306 -32.55 7.28 2.75
N PRO A 307 -32.56 6.04 2.21
CA PRO A 307 -33.08 4.86 2.91
C PRO A 307 -32.27 4.59 4.18
N PHE A 308 -30.95 4.75 4.13
CA PHE A 308 -30.08 4.58 5.29
C PHE A 308 -30.46 5.50 6.47
N PHE A 309 -30.63 6.79 6.21
CA PHE A 309 -30.91 7.79 7.25
C PHE A 309 -32.36 7.74 7.76
N ARG A 310 -33.30 7.26 6.94
CA ARG A 310 -34.73 7.14 7.32
C ARG A 310 -35.06 5.85 8.08
N VAL A 311 -34.14 4.90 8.20
CA VAL A 311 -34.34 3.67 9.00
C VAL A 311 -34.53 4.00 10.49
N VAL A 312 -33.82 5.01 11.00
CA VAL A 312 -33.86 5.41 12.42
C VAL A 312 -34.99 6.42 12.70
N PRO A 313 -35.49 6.50 13.94
CA PRO A 313 -36.43 7.55 14.34
C PRO A 313 -35.78 8.95 14.28
N SER A 314 -36.62 9.99 14.15
CA SER A 314 -36.17 11.38 13.96
C SER A 314 -35.18 11.89 15.02
N TRP A 315 -35.35 11.51 16.28
CA TRP A 315 -34.44 11.90 17.37
C TRP A 315 -33.02 11.32 17.21
N ALA A 316 -32.90 10.16 16.55
CA ALA A 316 -31.63 9.45 16.36
C ALA A 316 -30.91 9.83 15.06
N LEU A 317 -31.55 10.63 14.19
CA LEU A 317 -30.99 11.02 12.90
C LEU A 317 -29.71 11.85 13.03
N VAL A 318 -29.70 12.91 13.84
CA VAL A 318 -28.51 13.76 14.04
C VAL A 318 -27.35 12.94 14.66
N PRO A 319 -27.55 12.16 15.74
CA PRO A 319 -26.53 11.24 16.24
C PRO A 319 -26.00 10.27 15.18
N LEU A 320 -26.88 9.73 14.33
CA LEU A 320 -26.48 8.82 13.26
C LEU A 320 -25.62 9.51 12.19
N VAL A 321 -25.95 10.75 11.80
CA VAL A 321 -25.14 11.53 10.85
C VAL A 321 -23.74 11.80 11.40
N VAL A 322 -23.64 12.17 12.67
CA VAL A 322 -22.33 12.35 13.34
C VAL A 322 -21.55 11.04 13.37
N LEU A 323 -22.19 9.94 13.76
CA LEU A 323 -21.54 8.63 13.81
C LEU A 323 -21.13 8.14 12.42
N ALA A 324 -21.96 8.34 11.40
CA ALA A 324 -21.66 8.04 10.00
C ALA A 324 -20.45 8.85 9.52
N THR A 325 -20.39 10.14 9.85
CA THR A 325 -19.24 11.00 9.51
C THR A 325 -17.95 10.51 10.17
N LEU A 326 -18.01 10.10 11.44
CA LEU A 326 -16.87 9.50 12.13
C LEU A 326 -16.45 8.16 11.50
N ALA A 327 -17.41 7.30 11.16
CA ALA A 327 -17.15 6.03 10.52
C ALA A 327 -16.52 6.20 9.12
N THR A 328 -16.97 7.17 8.32
CA THR A 328 -16.42 7.42 6.98
C THR A 328 -15.07 8.12 7.01
N VAL A 329 -14.81 8.94 8.03
CA VAL A 329 -13.46 9.43 8.36
C VAL A 329 -12.53 8.25 8.63
N ILE A 330 -12.94 7.31 9.48
CA ILE A 330 -12.16 6.10 9.81
C ILE A 330 -11.96 5.21 8.57
N ALA A 331 -13.01 5.02 7.76
CA ALA A 331 -12.93 4.30 6.49
C ALA A 331 -11.88 4.91 5.54
N SER A 332 -11.90 6.23 5.41
CA SER A 332 -10.93 6.96 4.59
C SER A 332 -9.50 6.77 5.10
N GLN A 333 -9.29 6.70 6.42
CA GLN A 333 -7.96 6.44 7.01
C GLN A 333 -7.37 5.09 6.61
N ALA A 334 -8.20 4.06 6.62
CA ALA A 334 -7.81 2.71 6.25
C ALA A 334 -7.23 2.67 4.84
N VAL A 335 -7.99 3.25 3.90
CA VAL A 335 -7.65 3.26 2.49
C VAL A 335 -6.42 4.11 2.21
N ILE A 336 -6.28 5.27 2.85
CA ILE A 336 -5.06 6.10 2.77
C ILE A 336 -3.82 5.32 3.26
N THR A 337 -3.96 4.57 4.36
CA THR A 337 -2.86 3.75 4.91
C THR A 337 -2.53 2.57 3.99
N GLY A 338 -3.55 1.94 3.39
CA GLY A 338 -3.40 0.93 2.36
C GLY A 338 -2.65 1.47 1.14
N ALA A 339 -2.96 2.68 0.69
CA ALA A 339 -2.27 3.35 -0.41
C ALA A 339 -0.78 3.59 -0.10
N PHE A 340 -0.44 4.02 1.12
CA PHE A 340 0.96 4.14 1.54
C PHE A 340 1.70 2.80 1.51
N SER A 341 1.03 1.72 1.93
CA SER A 341 1.58 0.36 1.90
C SER A 341 1.85 -0.12 0.47
N VAL A 342 0.90 0.07 -0.44
CA VAL A 342 1.05 -0.29 -1.87
C VAL A 342 2.15 0.53 -2.53
N VAL A 343 2.24 1.83 -2.25
CA VAL A 343 3.34 2.67 -2.78
C VAL A 343 4.68 2.19 -2.25
N ARG A 344 4.81 1.90 -0.95
CA ARG A 344 6.05 1.35 -0.39
C ARG A 344 6.45 0.04 -1.07
N GLN A 345 5.51 -0.88 -1.24
CA GLN A 345 5.76 -2.16 -1.92
C GLN A 345 6.18 -1.94 -3.37
N ALA A 346 5.57 -0.99 -4.09
CA ALA A 346 5.99 -0.60 -5.43
C ALA A 346 7.41 -0.02 -5.46
N VAL A 347 7.83 0.76 -4.45
CA VAL A 347 9.22 1.25 -4.31
C VAL A 347 10.19 0.10 -4.07
N GLN A 348 9.85 -0.85 -3.19
CA GLN A 348 10.69 -2.02 -2.88
C GLN A 348 10.87 -2.94 -4.11
N LEU A 349 9.82 -3.12 -4.90
CA LEU A 349 9.88 -3.85 -6.18
C LEU A 349 10.52 -3.03 -7.31
N GLY A 350 10.86 -1.76 -7.04
CA GLY A 350 11.51 -0.83 -7.95
C GLY A 350 10.64 -0.42 -9.13
N TYR A 351 9.33 -0.37 -8.93
CA TYR A 351 8.34 0.24 -9.84
C TYR A 351 8.14 1.74 -9.57
N LEU A 352 8.54 2.24 -8.40
CA LEU A 352 8.54 3.67 -8.07
C LEU A 352 9.91 4.14 -7.57
N PRO A 353 10.21 5.45 -7.67
CA PRO A 353 11.42 6.04 -7.09
C PRO A 353 11.45 5.89 -5.57
N ARG A 354 12.65 5.99 -4.99
CA ARG A 354 12.79 6.08 -3.53
C ARG A 354 12.14 7.37 -3.04
N LEU A 355 10.98 7.23 -2.40
CA LEU A 355 10.26 8.31 -1.74
C LEU A 355 10.64 8.35 -0.25
N ARG A 356 10.47 9.51 0.38
CA ARG A 356 10.61 9.63 1.84
C ARG A 356 9.51 8.81 2.52
N ILE A 357 9.92 7.76 3.21
CA ILE A 357 9.05 6.84 3.95
C ILE A 357 9.32 7.06 5.43
N VAL A 358 8.31 7.45 6.20
CA VAL A 358 8.40 7.63 7.65
C VAL A 358 7.64 6.50 8.33
N HIS A 359 8.32 5.65 9.10
CA HIS A 359 7.65 4.60 9.86
C HIS A 359 7.00 5.22 11.11
N THR A 360 5.68 5.03 11.29
CA THR A 360 4.91 5.68 12.36
C THR A 360 4.79 4.83 13.63
N SER A 361 4.93 3.49 13.55
CA SER A 361 4.91 2.59 14.72
C SER A 361 6.16 1.72 14.86
N ALA A 362 6.66 1.59 16.10
CA ALA A 362 7.79 0.72 16.44
C ALA A 362 7.42 -0.77 16.47
N HIS A 363 6.12 -1.09 16.58
CA HIS A 363 5.62 -2.46 16.72
C HIS A 363 5.13 -3.07 15.41
N THR A 364 4.89 -2.25 14.37
CA THR A 364 4.30 -2.73 13.11
C THR A 364 5.00 -2.09 11.91
N ILE A 365 5.77 -2.91 11.18
CA ILE A 365 6.50 -2.55 9.96
C ILE A 365 5.60 -1.85 8.93
N GLY A 366 4.34 -2.30 8.82
CA GLY A 366 3.39 -1.79 7.83
C GLY A 366 2.83 -0.39 8.09
N GLN A 367 3.01 0.20 9.28
CA GLN A 367 2.50 1.54 9.56
C GLN A 367 3.47 2.61 9.05
N VAL A 368 3.14 3.14 7.87
CA VAL A 368 4.02 3.98 7.08
C VAL A 368 3.28 5.26 6.70
N TYR A 369 3.97 6.39 6.81
CA TYR A 369 3.53 7.68 6.30
C TYR A 369 4.42 8.09 5.13
N VAL A 370 3.79 8.39 3.98
CA VAL A 370 4.49 8.85 2.76
C VAL A 370 3.99 10.27 2.43
N PRO A 371 4.72 11.34 2.82
CA PRO A 371 4.23 12.72 2.72
C PRO A 371 3.79 13.12 1.31
N PHE A 372 4.56 12.75 0.28
CA PHE A 372 4.24 13.07 -1.12
C PHE A 372 2.90 12.46 -1.54
N VAL A 373 2.70 11.17 -1.22
CA VAL A 373 1.46 10.45 -1.54
C VAL A 373 0.29 11.05 -0.77
N ASN A 374 0.49 11.42 0.49
CA ASN A 374 -0.54 12.07 1.31
C ASN A 374 -1.08 13.34 0.65
N TYR A 375 -0.18 14.25 0.24
CA TYR A 375 -0.59 15.48 -0.44
C TYR A 375 -1.22 15.21 -1.81
N ALA A 376 -0.67 14.27 -2.59
CA ALA A 376 -1.22 13.90 -3.88
C ALA A 376 -2.65 13.33 -3.77
N LEU A 377 -2.89 12.44 -2.80
CA LEU A 377 -4.21 11.89 -2.50
C LEU A 377 -5.16 12.99 -2.02
N MET A 378 -4.72 13.86 -1.10
CA MET A 378 -5.55 14.98 -0.62
C MET A 378 -6.03 15.86 -1.77
N VAL A 379 -5.13 16.28 -2.65
CA VAL A 379 -5.48 17.10 -3.83
C VAL A 379 -6.43 16.35 -4.74
N ALA A 380 -6.19 15.07 -5.02
CA ALA A 380 -7.08 14.26 -5.85
C ALA A 380 -8.49 14.13 -5.25
N VAL A 381 -8.60 13.83 -3.95
CA VAL A 381 -9.89 13.72 -3.24
C VAL A 381 -10.64 15.06 -3.28
N VAL A 382 -9.95 16.18 -2.99
CA VAL A 382 -10.55 17.52 -3.05
C VAL A 382 -11.06 17.84 -4.45
N LEU A 383 -10.28 17.56 -5.49
CA LEU A 383 -10.70 17.76 -6.89
C LEU A 383 -11.91 16.89 -7.25
N LEU A 384 -11.97 15.64 -6.79
CA LEU A 384 -13.12 14.75 -7.01
C LEU A 384 -14.38 15.27 -6.33
N VAL A 385 -14.28 15.71 -5.07
CA VAL A 385 -15.42 16.30 -4.34
C VAL A 385 -15.93 17.55 -5.06
N LEU A 386 -15.04 18.44 -5.51
CA LEU A 386 -15.41 19.66 -6.24
C LEU A 386 -15.97 19.38 -7.63
N ALA A 387 -15.47 18.35 -8.32
CA ALA A 387 -15.90 18.03 -9.68
C ALA A 387 -17.27 17.34 -9.74
N PHE A 388 -17.57 16.46 -8.78
CA PHE A 388 -18.81 15.67 -8.77
C PHE A 388 -19.92 16.29 -7.91
N GLY A 389 -19.59 16.95 -6.79
CA GLY A 389 -20.54 17.67 -5.94
C GLY A 389 -21.52 16.82 -5.12
N SER A 390 -21.92 15.63 -5.59
CA SER A 390 -22.83 14.70 -4.90
C SER A 390 -22.32 13.26 -4.87
N SER A 391 -22.73 12.50 -3.85
CA SER A 391 -22.31 11.09 -3.69
C SER A 391 -22.88 10.21 -4.81
N ALA A 392 -24.10 10.49 -5.28
CA ALA A 392 -24.75 9.77 -6.37
C ALA A 392 -23.96 9.88 -7.69
N ALA A 393 -23.50 11.09 -8.03
CA ALA A 393 -22.69 11.30 -9.23
C ALA A 393 -21.34 10.57 -9.13
N LEU A 394 -20.73 10.57 -7.94
CA LEU A 394 -19.45 9.92 -7.70
C LEU A 394 -19.57 8.38 -7.65
N ALA A 395 -20.73 7.85 -7.25
CA ALA A 395 -21.01 6.41 -7.20
C ALA A 395 -20.85 5.73 -8.57
N PHE A 396 -21.21 6.43 -9.66
CA PHE A 396 -21.02 5.92 -11.02
C PHE A 396 -19.55 5.72 -11.39
N ALA A 397 -18.63 6.49 -10.79
CA ALA A 397 -17.21 6.36 -11.05
C ALA A 397 -16.57 5.18 -10.31
N TYR A 398 -17.10 4.84 -9.13
CA TYR A 398 -16.42 3.99 -8.15
C TYR A 398 -16.33 2.50 -8.56
N GLY A 399 -17.41 1.93 -9.09
CA GLY A 399 -17.51 0.49 -9.36
C GLY A 399 -16.50 -0.07 -10.39
N MET A 400 -16.00 0.76 -11.31
CA MET A 400 -15.07 0.33 -12.36
C MET A 400 -13.68 -0.06 -11.82
N ALA A 401 -13.14 0.72 -10.89
CA ALA A 401 -11.79 0.50 -10.36
C ALA A 401 -11.71 -0.80 -9.57
N VAL A 402 -12.67 -0.98 -8.67
CA VAL A 402 -12.80 -2.16 -7.80
C VAL A 402 -12.98 -3.41 -8.64
N THR A 403 -13.94 -3.42 -9.58
CA THR A 403 -14.20 -4.62 -10.41
C THR A 403 -12.97 -5.08 -11.18
N CYS A 404 -12.24 -4.15 -11.81
CA CYS A 404 -11.02 -4.48 -12.53
C CYS A 404 -9.94 -5.03 -11.59
N THR A 405 -9.83 -4.48 -10.38
CA THR A 405 -8.85 -4.92 -9.38
C THR A 405 -9.15 -6.33 -8.87
N VAL A 406 -10.42 -6.64 -8.57
CA VAL A 406 -10.86 -8.00 -8.19
C VAL A 406 -10.56 -8.98 -9.32
N LEU A 407 -10.84 -8.64 -10.58
CA LEU A 407 -10.57 -9.53 -11.72
C LEU A 407 -9.08 -9.87 -11.84
N VAL A 408 -8.19 -8.89 -11.68
CA VAL A 408 -6.74 -9.14 -11.64
C VAL A 408 -6.38 -10.04 -10.46
N THR A 409 -6.97 -9.79 -9.29
CA THR A 409 -6.75 -10.60 -8.07
C THR A 409 -7.16 -12.06 -8.28
N ILE A 410 -8.32 -12.31 -8.91
CA ILE A 410 -8.78 -13.67 -9.26
C ILE A 410 -7.74 -14.38 -10.13
N VAL A 411 -7.21 -13.71 -11.16
CA VAL A 411 -6.18 -14.28 -12.03
C VAL A 411 -4.91 -14.62 -11.26
N LEU A 412 -4.39 -13.69 -10.47
CA LEU A 412 -3.14 -13.88 -9.71
C LEU A 412 -3.28 -14.99 -8.66
N VAL A 413 -4.38 -15.00 -7.90
CA VAL A 413 -4.65 -16.02 -6.88
C VAL A 413 -4.90 -17.38 -7.50
N SER A 414 -5.54 -17.47 -8.67
CA SER A 414 -5.73 -18.74 -9.37
C SER A 414 -4.40 -19.37 -9.79
N VAL A 415 -3.48 -18.56 -10.33
CA VAL A 415 -2.12 -19.00 -10.65
C VAL A 415 -1.39 -19.44 -9.39
N LEU A 416 -1.50 -18.67 -8.30
CA LEU A 416 -0.88 -19.00 -7.02
C LEU A 416 -1.42 -20.32 -6.44
N ALA A 417 -2.73 -20.53 -6.48
CA ALA A 417 -3.39 -21.71 -5.94
C ALA A 417 -2.95 -23.00 -6.66
N VAL A 418 -2.82 -22.95 -7.98
CA VAL A 418 -2.30 -24.09 -8.76
C VAL A 418 -0.80 -24.27 -8.53
N HIS A 419 -0.01 -23.20 -8.63
CA HIS A 419 1.45 -23.29 -8.71
C HIS A 419 2.13 -23.51 -7.35
N ARG A 420 1.62 -22.88 -6.29
CA ARG A 420 2.26 -22.87 -4.96
C ARG A 420 1.46 -23.69 -3.95
N TRP A 421 0.12 -23.59 -3.96
CA TRP A 421 -0.70 -24.39 -3.04
C TRP A 421 -0.99 -25.81 -3.54
N GLY A 422 -0.73 -26.11 -4.81
CA GLY A 422 -0.94 -27.43 -5.38
C GLY A 422 -2.41 -27.84 -5.48
N TRP A 423 -3.32 -26.86 -5.54
CA TRP A 423 -4.74 -27.15 -5.68
C TRP A 423 -5.05 -27.76 -7.07
N PRO A 424 -6.02 -28.68 -7.16
CA PRO A 424 -6.35 -29.32 -8.42
C PRO A 424 -6.84 -28.29 -9.43
N ARG A 425 -6.15 -28.22 -10.59
CA ARG A 425 -6.45 -27.30 -11.70
C ARG A 425 -7.94 -27.20 -12.06
N PRO A 426 -8.71 -28.30 -12.22
CA PRO A 426 -10.12 -28.18 -12.58
C PRO A 426 -10.94 -27.48 -11.49
N ALA A 427 -10.66 -27.71 -10.21
CA ALA A 427 -11.37 -27.03 -9.13
C ALA A 427 -11.05 -25.53 -9.08
N VAL A 428 -9.78 -25.16 -9.29
CA VAL A 428 -9.37 -23.75 -9.35
C VAL A 428 -10.02 -23.06 -10.55
N LEU A 429 -10.00 -23.69 -11.74
CA LEU A 429 -10.62 -23.14 -12.94
C LEU A 429 -12.13 -23.00 -12.80
N ALA A 430 -12.82 -23.99 -12.21
CA ALA A 430 -14.25 -23.92 -11.97
C ALA A 430 -14.62 -22.79 -10.99
N GLY A 431 -13.90 -22.67 -9.87
CA GLY A 431 -14.11 -21.59 -8.90
C GLY A 431 -13.79 -20.20 -9.49
N ALA A 432 -12.68 -20.08 -10.22
CA ALA A 432 -12.29 -18.84 -10.88
C ALA A 432 -13.27 -18.45 -12.00
N ALA A 433 -13.78 -19.42 -12.76
CA ALA A 433 -14.81 -19.19 -13.78
C ALA A 433 -16.12 -18.73 -13.15
N PHE A 434 -16.56 -19.35 -12.05
CA PHE A 434 -17.79 -18.97 -11.34
C PHE A 434 -17.73 -17.52 -10.82
N VAL A 435 -16.72 -17.20 -10.01
CA VAL A 435 -16.59 -15.84 -9.46
C VAL A 435 -16.22 -14.84 -10.55
N GLY A 436 -15.36 -15.24 -11.50
CA GLY A 436 -14.99 -14.42 -12.64
C GLY A 436 -16.19 -14.04 -13.51
N LEU A 437 -17.15 -14.94 -13.74
CA LEU A 437 -18.37 -14.65 -14.48
C LEU A 437 -19.22 -13.57 -13.78
N VAL A 438 -19.38 -13.67 -12.45
CA VAL A 438 -20.07 -12.65 -11.65
C VAL A 438 -19.37 -11.29 -11.78
N MET A 439 -18.04 -11.27 -11.64
CA MET A 439 -17.26 -10.03 -11.78
C MET A 439 -17.27 -9.47 -13.20
N LEU A 440 -17.30 -10.31 -14.23
CA LEU A 440 -17.46 -9.88 -15.61
C LEU A 440 -18.85 -9.28 -15.86
N GLY A 441 -19.88 -9.80 -15.19
CA GLY A 441 -21.22 -9.18 -15.18
C GLY A 441 -21.19 -7.77 -14.58
N PHE A 442 -20.53 -7.60 -13.41
CA PHE A 442 -20.30 -6.27 -12.82
C PHE A 442 -19.53 -5.35 -13.75
N LEU A 443 -18.48 -5.84 -14.41
CA LEU A 443 -17.66 -5.04 -15.31
C LEU A 443 -18.49 -4.57 -16.52
N ALA A 444 -19.24 -5.49 -17.13
CA ALA A 444 -20.11 -5.21 -18.26
C ALA A 444 -21.18 -4.17 -17.91
N ALA A 445 -21.79 -4.27 -16.73
CA ALA A 445 -22.76 -3.29 -16.25
C ALA A 445 -22.12 -1.92 -16.02
N ASN A 446 -20.96 -1.85 -15.36
CA ASN A 446 -20.27 -0.58 -15.10
C ASN A 446 -19.72 0.08 -16.37
N LEU A 447 -19.38 -0.69 -17.42
CA LEU A 447 -18.98 -0.16 -18.72
C LEU A 447 -20.05 0.73 -19.36
N THR A 448 -21.33 0.51 -19.05
CA THR A 448 -22.43 1.38 -19.53
C THR A 448 -22.39 2.78 -18.91
N LYS A 449 -21.76 2.91 -17.74
CA LYS A 449 -21.58 4.19 -17.01
C LYS A 449 -20.31 4.92 -17.39
N LEU A 450 -19.58 4.47 -18.42
CA LEU A 450 -18.32 5.09 -18.84
C LEU A 450 -18.49 6.57 -19.20
N ALA A 451 -19.61 6.97 -19.81
CA ALA A 451 -19.90 8.38 -20.12
C ALA A 451 -20.21 9.24 -18.88
N HIS A 452 -20.53 8.62 -17.74
CA HIS A 452 -21.02 9.28 -16.52
C HIS A 452 -19.94 9.32 -15.41
N GLY A 453 -18.66 9.27 -15.78
CA GLY A 453 -17.53 9.42 -14.86
C GLY A 453 -16.77 8.12 -14.54
N ALA A 454 -17.25 6.96 -14.98
CA ALA A 454 -16.55 5.67 -14.77
C ALA A 454 -15.19 5.56 -15.47
N TRP A 455 -14.88 6.49 -16.39
CA TRP A 455 -13.57 6.61 -17.02
C TRP A 455 -12.49 7.20 -16.09
N VAL A 456 -12.87 7.97 -15.07
CA VAL A 456 -11.93 8.72 -14.21
C VAL A 456 -10.91 7.81 -13.52
N PRO A 457 -11.28 6.77 -12.75
CA PRO A 457 -10.29 5.89 -12.14
C PRO A 457 -9.46 5.11 -13.15
N LEU A 458 -10.01 4.79 -14.33
CA LEU A 458 -9.25 4.11 -15.38
C LEU A 458 -8.15 5.01 -15.93
N VAL A 459 -8.44 6.29 -16.16
CA VAL A 459 -7.42 7.26 -16.60
C VAL A 459 -6.35 7.45 -15.54
N ILE A 460 -6.73 7.60 -14.27
CA ILE A 460 -5.77 7.65 -13.15
C ILE A 460 -4.89 6.40 -13.14
N ALA A 461 -5.49 5.21 -13.27
CA ALA A 461 -4.75 3.95 -13.32
C ALA A 461 -3.80 3.89 -14.52
N VAL A 462 -4.22 4.31 -15.72
CA VAL A 462 -3.36 4.36 -16.92
C VAL A 462 -2.17 5.30 -16.72
N VAL A 463 -2.38 6.48 -16.12
CA VAL A 463 -1.31 7.42 -15.79
C VAL A 463 -0.32 6.78 -14.80
N LEU A 464 -0.81 6.19 -13.71
CA LEU A 464 0.02 5.53 -12.71
C LEU A 464 0.80 4.34 -13.27
N VAL A 465 0.17 3.47 -14.07
CA VAL A 465 0.84 2.37 -14.78
C VAL A 465 1.93 2.91 -15.71
N THR A 466 1.65 4.01 -16.42
CA THR A 466 2.61 4.64 -17.31
C THR A 466 3.82 5.17 -16.53
N VAL A 467 3.60 5.82 -15.40
CA VAL A 467 4.68 6.28 -14.49
C VAL A 467 5.49 5.09 -13.97
N MET A 468 4.84 4.07 -13.42
CA MET A 468 5.50 2.90 -12.83
C MET A 468 6.31 2.10 -13.85
N THR A 469 5.74 1.84 -15.03
CA THR A 469 6.44 1.09 -16.10
C THR A 469 7.56 1.90 -16.74
N THR A 470 7.40 3.22 -16.84
CA THR A 470 8.45 4.13 -17.31
C THR A 470 9.61 4.17 -16.32
N TRP A 471 9.31 4.31 -15.02
CA TRP A 471 10.32 4.25 -13.97
C TRP A 471 11.06 2.92 -13.96
N ALA A 472 10.34 1.79 -13.96
CA ALA A 472 10.95 0.48 -13.95
C ALA A 472 11.88 0.24 -15.15
N ARG A 473 11.48 0.72 -16.35
CA ARG A 473 12.31 0.61 -17.56
C ARG A 473 13.52 1.54 -17.50
N GLY A 474 13.33 2.80 -17.11
CA GLY A 474 14.44 3.77 -16.98
C GLY A 474 15.45 3.34 -15.93
N ARG A 475 14.99 2.85 -14.77
CA ARG A 475 15.84 2.29 -13.72
C ARG A 475 16.66 1.11 -14.24
N ARG A 476 16.06 0.18 -15.00
CA ARG A 476 16.80 -0.95 -15.59
C ARG A 476 17.89 -0.48 -16.57
N LEU A 477 17.59 0.51 -17.40
CA LEU A 477 18.54 1.08 -18.36
C LEU A 477 19.70 1.79 -17.65
N VAL A 478 19.40 2.64 -16.66
CA VAL A 478 20.41 3.32 -15.83
C VAL A 478 21.24 2.30 -15.05
N THR A 479 20.61 1.27 -14.49
CA THR A 479 21.33 0.24 -13.73
C THR A 479 22.26 -0.56 -14.64
N ALA A 480 21.82 -0.94 -15.84
CA ALA A 480 22.66 -1.65 -16.80
C ALA A 480 23.88 -0.82 -17.23
N ARG A 481 23.67 0.44 -17.63
CA ARG A 481 24.76 1.36 -17.98
C ARG A 481 25.72 1.63 -16.82
N ARG A 482 25.16 1.75 -15.62
CA ARG A 482 25.94 1.89 -14.40
C ARG A 482 26.81 0.66 -14.18
N GLN A 483 26.27 -0.55 -14.31
CA GLN A 483 27.02 -1.79 -14.14
C GLN A 483 28.12 -1.95 -15.20
N GLU A 484 27.86 -1.54 -16.44
CA GLU A 484 28.86 -1.49 -17.51
C GLU A 484 30.02 -0.54 -17.15
N GLN A 485 29.74 0.63 -16.57
CA GLN A 485 30.77 1.56 -16.11
C GLN A 485 31.47 1.11 -14.83
N GLU A 486 30.75 0.49 -13.90
CA GLU A 486 31.34 -0.01 -12.64
C GLU A 486 32.25 -1.22 -12.88
N GLY A 487 31.92 -2.11 -13.82
CA GLY A 487 32.66 -3.35 -14.08
C GLY A 487 32.74 -4.29 -12.87
N PRO A 488 33.35 -5.47 -13.04
CA PRO A 488 33.62 -6.39 -11.93
C PRO A 488 34.58 -5.76 -10.91
N LEU A 489 34.31 -5.95 -9.62
CA LEU A 489 35.22 -5.52 -8.57
C LEU A 489 36.57 -6.26 -8.66
N ALA A 490 36.54 -7.54 -9.00
CA ALA A 490 37.73 -8.37 -9.14
C ALA A 490 38.73 -7.78 -10.14
N ASP A 491 38.25 -7.31 -11.30
CA ASP A 491 39.09 -6.69 -12.33
C ASP A 491 39.79 -5.43 -11.80
N LEU A 492 39.06 -4.56 -11.09
CA LEU A 492 39.65 -3.35 -10.49
C LEU A 492 40.65 -3.72 -9.38
N LEU A 493 40.35 -4.73 -8.57
CA LEU A 493 41.27 -5.18 -7.53
C LEU A 493 42.55 -5.77 -8.13
N HIS A 494 42.46 -6.54 -9.22
CA HIS A 494 43.63 -7.02 -9.94
C HIS A 494 44.48 -5.86 -10.49
N GLU A 495 43.86 -4.85 -11.09
CA GLU A 495 44.56 -3.67 -11.61
C GLU A 495 45.25 -2.87 -10.50
N VAL A 496 44.61 -2.73 -9.35
CA VAL A 496 45.08 -1.85 -8.27
C VAL A 496 46.04 -2.56 -7.30
N CYS A 497 45.93 -3.88 -7.14
CA CYS A 497 46.80 -4.67 -6.25
C CYS A 497 48.04 -5.22 -6.98
N ASP A 498 48.15 -5.10 -8.30
CA ASP A 498 49.36 -5.50 -9.03
C ASP A 498 50.56 -4.58 -8.63
N PRO A 499 51.69 -5.14 -8.15
CA PRO A 499 52.88 -4.37 -7.81
C PRO A 499 53.44 -3.50 -8.95
N GLY A 500 53.13 -3.83 -10.21
CA GLY A 500 53.53 -3.07 -11.39
C GLY A 500 52.56 -1.96 -11.81
N ALA A 501 51.44 -1.79 -11.10
CA ALA A 501 50.40 -0.84 -11.49
C ALA A 501 50.84 0.63 -11.31
N PRO A 502 50.47 1.54 -12.24
CA PRO A 502 50.80 2.96 -12.16
C PRO A 502 49.84 3.71 -11.20
N VAL A 503 49.57 3.15 -10.02
CA VAL A 503 48.66 3.74 -9.02
C VAL A 503 49.44 4.20 -7.80
N VAL A 504 49.49 5.51 -7.56
CA VAL A 504 50.17 6.10 -6.42
C VAL A 504 49.40 5.84 -5.13
N ARG A 505 50.07 5.34 -4.08
CA ARG A 505 49.50 5.21 -2.74
C ARG A 505 49.70 6.49 -1.94
N VAL A 506 48.61 7.07 -1.47
CA VAL A 506 48.58 8.28 -0.63
C VAL A 506 48.32 7.88 0.83
N PRO A 507 48.98 8.50 1.82
CA PRO A 507 48.75 8.17 3.23
C PRO A 507 47.28 8.34 3.66
N GLY A 508 46.83 7.46 4.56
CA GLY A 508 45.51 7.53 5.19
C GLY A 508 44.53 6.45 4.72
N THR A 509 43.25 6.62 5.10
CA THR A 509 42.16 5.66 4.85
C THR A 509 41.08 6.28 3.98
N ALA A 510 40.67 5.58 2.91
CA ALA A 510 39.50 5.95 2.11
C ALA A 510 38.37 4.94 2.30
N VAL A 511 37.15 5.46 2.52
CA VAL A 511 35.93 4.66 2.60
C VAL A 511 35.09 4.88 1.35
N TYR A 512 34.95 3.86 0.51
CA TYR A 512 34.08 3.86 -0.66
C TYR A 512 32.77 3.16 -0.34
N LEU A 513 31.66 3.90 -0.43
CA LEU A 513 30.33 3.31 -0.30
C LEU A 513 29.92 2.60 -1.57
N ASN A 514 29.56 1.32 -1.44
CA ASN A 514 29.13 0.47 -2.52
C ASN A 514 27.72 -0.10 -2.27
N ARG A 515 27.09 -0.59 -3.34
CA ARG A 515 25.82 -1.31 -3.21
C ARG A 515 26.09 -2.74 -2.77
N ALA A 516 25.29 -3.23 -1.82
CA ALA A 516 25.37 -4.63 -1.43
C ALA A 516 25.08 -5.55 -2.62
N ALA A 517 26.02 -6.44 -2.93
CA ALA A 517 25.88 -7.46 -3.95
C ALA A 517 24.79 -8.45 -3.51
N THR A 518 23.69 -8.52 -4.26
CA THR A 518 22.63 -9.51 -4.04
C THR A 518 22.81 -10.57 -5.14
N ASP A 519 23.35 -11.74 -4.77
CA ASP A 519 23.52 -12.94 -5.61
C ASP A 519 24.34 -12.79 -6.92
N ALA A 520 24.94 -11.63 -7.19
CA ALA A 520 25.79 -11.34 -8.34
C ALA A 520 27.23 -11.01 -7.88
N GLU A 521 28.20 -11.12 -8.78
CA GLU A 521 29.57 -10.66 -8.52
C GLU A 521 29.55 -9.19 -8.06
N PRO A 522 30.32 -8.83 -7.01
CA PRO A 522 30.41 -7.45 -6.54
C PRO A 522 30.94 -6.55 -7.65
N THR A 523 30.30 -5.38 -7.85
CA THR A 523 30.76 -4.37 -8.80
C THR A 523 31.74 -3.41 -8.12
N ALA A 524 32.64 -2.80 -8.90
CA ALA A 524 33.56 -1.82 -8.33
C ALA A 524 32.80 -0.53 -7.93
N PRO A 525 33.11 0.10 -6.77
CA PRO A 525 32.57 1.41 -6.46
C PRO A 525 32.97 2.40 -7.55
N LEU A 526 31.99 3.04 -8.19
CA LEU A 526 32.24 3.94 -9.31
C LEU A 526 33.20 5.08 -8.94
N ALA A 527 33.04 5.64 -7.73
CA ALA A 527 33.95 6.64 -7.19
C ALA A 527 35.40 6.13 -7.09
N MET A 528 35.61 4.86 -6.71
CA MET A 528 36.95 4.27 -6.64
C MET A 528 37.55 4.13 -8.03
N ARG A 529 36.78 3.57 -8.97
CA ARG A 529 37.18 3.42 -10.38
C ARG A 529 37.56 4.77 -10.99
N SER A 530 36.70 5.78 -10.88
CA SER A 530 37.00 7.13 -11.40
C SER A 530 38.21 7.78 -10.73
N THR A 531 38.47 7.51 -9.45
CA THR A 531 39.68 8.00 -8.76
C THR A 531 40.92 7.35 -9.35
N VAL A 532 40.92 6.03 -9.56
CA VAL A 532 42.05 5.31 -10.16
C VAL A 532 42.26 5.72 -11.62
N GLU A 533 41.18 5.84 -12.42
CA GLU A 533 41.25 6.17 -13.84
C GLU A 533 41.69 7.61 -14.12
N HIS A 534 41.27 8.58 -13.30
CA HIS A 534 41.54 9.99 -13.56
C HIS A 534 42.66 10.59 -12.70
N LEU A 535 42.82 10.11 -11.47
CA LEU A 535 43.84 10.63 -10.56
C LEU A 535 45.05 9.71 -10.45
N HIS A 536 44.94 8.46 -10.93
CA HIS A 536 45.99 7.44 -10.82
C HIS A 536 46.53 7.30 -9.38
N ALA A 537 45.64 7.46 -8.40
CA ALA A 537 45.98 7.47 -6.98
C ALA A 537 44.90 6.78 -6.15
N LEU A 538 45.33 6.14 -5.06
CA LEU A 538 44.47 5.52 -4.06
C LEU A 538 45.09 5.70 -2.67
N HIS A 539 44.28 5.62 -1.62
CA HIS A 539 44.83 5.64 -0.25
C HIS A 539 45.53 4.30 0.07
N GLU A 540 46.45 4.32 1.04
CA GLU A 540 47.15 3.12 1.55
C GLU A 540 46.17 2.08 2.09
N ARG A 541 45.10 2.53 2.75
CA ARG A 541 44.02 1.67 3.25
C ARG A 541 42.69 2.04 2.59
N VAL A 542 42.00 1.03 2.08
CA VAL A 542 40.71 1.21 1.40
C VAL A 542 39.65 0.30 1.99
N LEU A 543 38.55 0.91 2.43
CA LEU A 543 37.38 0.22 2.93
C LEU A 543 36.25 0.32 1.89
N ILE A 544 35.77 -0.81 1.40
CA ILE A 544 34.61 -0.88 0.51
C ILE A 544 33.41 -1.30 1.36
N VAL A 545 32.51 -0.35 1.63
CA VAL A 545 31.41 -0.52 2.57
C VAL A 545 30.09 -0.68 1.84
N SER A 546 29.44 -1.83 2.02
CA SER A 546 28.11 -2.15 1.50
C SER A 546 27.06 -2.07 2.60
N LEU A 547 25.89 -1.53 2.29
CA LEU A 547 24.79 -1.37 3.25
C LEU A 547 23.62 -2.29 2.89
N THR A 548 23.13 -3.05 3.85
CA THR A 548 21.91 -3.88 3.76
C THR A 548 20.90 -3.45 4.82
N THR A 549 19.61 -3.49 4.48
CA THR A 549 18.53 -3.19 5.43
C THR A 549 17.85 -4.49 5.83
N ALA A 550 17.86 -4.80 7.13
CA ALA A 550 17.21 -5.96 7.71
C ALA A 550 15.70 -5.75 7.86
N PRO A 551 14.88 -6.81 7.83
CA PRO A 551 13.44 -6.73 8.05
C PRO A 551 13.06 -6.45 9.53
N THR A 552 14.03 -6.46 10.44
CA THR A 552 13.84 -6.15 11.87
C THR A 552 13.93 -4.64 12.12
N PRO A 553 13.23 -4.09 13.14
CA PRO A 553 13.25 -2.65 13.43
C PRO A 553 14.63 -2.14 13.83
N TRP A 554 15.37 -3.00 14.53
CA TRP A 554 16.72 -2.81 15.02
C TRP A 554 17.47 -4.12 14.76
N VAL A 555 18.74 -4.04 14.38
CA VAL A 555 19.62 -5.21 14.30
C VAL A 555 20.27 -5.41 15.67
N VAL A 556 20.42 -6.66 16.10
CA VAL A 556 21.11 -7.01 17.36
C VAL A 556 22.62 -6.80 17.15
N GLU A 557 23.34 -6.36 18.18
CA GLU A 557 24.77 -5.99 18.12
C GLU A 557 25.67 -7.00 17.38
N ASP A 558 25.38 -8.30 17.46
CA ASP A 558 26.19 -9.36 16.82
C ASP A 558 25.97 -9.51 15.30
N GLU A 559 24.96 -8.85 14.71
CA GLU A 559 24.66 -8.90 13.27
C GLU A 559 24.96 -7.56 12.55
N VAL A 560 25.50 -6.57 13.25
CA VAL A 560 25.68 -5.19 12.76
C VAL A 560 26.59 -5.10 11.53
N GLY A 561 27.58 -5.98 11.40
CA GLY A 561 28.47 -5.96 10.25
C GLY A 561 29.25 -7.26 10.03
N ARG A 562 29.49 -7.59 8.76
CA ARG A 562 30.43 -8.64 8.34
C ARG A 562 31.63 -7.99 7.66
N VAL A 563 32.83 -8.36 8.11
CA VAL A 563 34.09 -7.90 7.51
C VAL A 563 34.72 -9.07 6.77
N ALA A 564 35.19 -8.82 5.55
CA ALA A 564 35.88 -9.79 4.71
C ALA A 564 37.07 -9.11 4.02
N VAL A 565 38.17 -9.84 3.84
CA VAL A 565 39.31 -9.39 3.05
C VAL A 565 39.24 -10.08 1.68
N PRO A 566 39.32 -9.36 0.54
CA PRO A 566 39.32 -9.97 -0.78
C PRO A 566 40.53 -10.90 -0.98
N GLU A 567 40.35 -12.00 -1.70
CA GLU A 567 41.45 -12.87 -2.13
C GLU A 567 42.42 -12.11 -3.05
N GLY A 568 43.72 -12.21 -2.79
CA GLY A 568 44.77 -11.51 -3.56
C GLY A 568 45.03 -10.06 -3.12
N SER A 569 44.41 -9.57 -2.04
CA SER A 569 44.78 -8.30 -1.41
C SER A 569 45.81 -8.52 -0.29
N ASP A 570 46.81 -7.65 -0.20
CA ASP A 570 47.79 -7.61 0.89
C ASP A 570 47.20 -7.07 2.22
N GLY A 571 45.86 -7.06 2.36
CA GLY A 571 45.13 -6.45 3.47
C GLY A 571 44.94 -4.93 3.34
N SER A 572 45.41 -4.32 2.26
CA SER A 572 45.22 -2.90 1.94
C SER A 572 43.77 -2.56 1.56
N VAL A 573 42.99 -3.54 1.10
CA VAL A 573 41.58 -3.39 0.76
C VAL A 573 40.73 -4.31 1.63
N VAL A 574 39.70 -3.77 2.28
CA VAL A 574 38.78 -4.52 3.15
C VAL A 574 37.34 -4.29 2.70
N LEU A 575 36.57 -5.38 2.61
CA LEU A 575 35.14 -5.37 2.31
C LEU A 575 34.34 -5.42 3.61
N VAL A 576 33.43 -4.47 3.80
CA VAL A 576 32.56 -4.43 4.97
C VAL A 576 31.11 -4.41 4.52
N THR A 577 30.27 -5.29 5.07
CA THR A 577 28.81 -5.28 4.87
C THR A 577 28.13 -4.94 6.18
N LEU A 578 27.48 -3.78 6.26
CA LEU A 578 26.76 -3.31 7.44
C LEU A 578 25.26 -3.57 7.30
N HIS A 579 24.63 -4.05 8.38
CA HIS A 579 23.20 -4.34 8.44
C HIS A 579 22.50 -3.33 9.35
N PHE A 580 21.45 -2.69 8.85
CA PHE A 580 20.64 -1.74 9.62
C PHE A 580 19.19 -2.18 9.71
N GLY A 581 18.55 -1.99 10.86
CA GLY A 581 17.12 -2.19 11.00
C GLY A 581 16.31 -1.12 10.27
N TYR A 582 15.08 -1.41 9.84
CA TYR A 582 14.27 -0.46 9.04
C TYR A 582 13.89 0.84 9.78
N ARG A 583 14.03 0.86 11.12
CA ARG A 583 13.77 2.02 11.98
C ARG A 583 15.05 2.61 12.58
N GLN A 584 16.17 1.92 12.40
CA GLN A 584 17.47 2.31 12.91
C GLN A 584 18.02 3.48 12.09
N ARG A 585 18.59 4.45 12.79
CA ARG A 585 19.31 5.56 12.16
C ARG A 585 20.54 4.99 11.46
N THR A 586 20.72 5.30 10.18
CA THR A 586 21.82 4.77 9.36
C THR A 586 23.09 5.59 9.58
N ASP A 587 23.59 5.55 10.81
CA ASP A 587 24.89 6.14 11.17
C ASP A 587 25.99 5.17 10.72
N VAL A 588 26.45 5.39 9.48
CA VAL A 588 27.46 4.55 8.84
C VAL A 588 28.82 4.64 9.54
N PRO A 589 29.34 5.83 9.90
CA PRO A 589 30.62 5.95 10.62
C PRO A 589 30.67 5.14 11.91
N THR A 590 29.67 5.26 12.78
CA THR A 590 29.64 4.55 14.07
C THR A 590 29.55 3.03 13.86
N ALA A 591 28.65 2.57 12.98
CA ALA A 591 28.49 1.15 12.69
C ALA A 591 29.74 0.53 12.03
N LEU A 592 30.45 1.30 11.20
CA LEU A 592 31.71 0.88 10.58
C LEU A 592 32.80 0.69 11.63
N ALA A 593 32.96 1.65 12.54
CA ALA A 593 33.93 1.57 13.63
C ALA A 593 33.68 0.35 14.54
N GLU A 594 32.42 0.08 14.88
CA GLU A 594 32.04 -1.11 15.65
C GLU A 594 32.35 -2.43 14.91
N ALA A 595 32.06 -2.49 13.61
CA ALA A 595 32.31 -3.69 12.81
C ALA A 595 33.82 -3.98 12.67
N LEU A 596 34.64 -2.94 12.45
CA LEU A 596 36.09 -3.08 12.33
C LEU A 596 36.74 -3.45 13.67
N GLY A 597 36.30 -2.85 14.77
CA GLY A 597 36.79 -3.19 16.11
C GLY A 597 36.50 -4.64 16.51
N ARG A 598 35.37 -5.21 16.08
CA ARG A 598 35.07 -6.64 16.29
C ARG A 598 35.93 -7.59 15.45
N ALA A 599 36.38 -7.13 14.29
CA ALA A 599 37.20 -7.91 13.36
C ALA A 599 38.72 -7.74 13.60
N ASP A 600 39.11 -7.00 14.66
CA ASP A 600 40.50 -6.66 14.99
C ASP A 600 41.25 -5.95 13.85
N VAL A 601 40.53 -5.12 13.08
CA VAL A 601 41.09 -4.31 11.99
C VAL A 601 41.39 -2.91 12.53
N ASP A 602 42.66 -2.63 12.79
CA ASP A 602 43.14 -1.36 13.34
C ASP A 602 43.08 -0.23 12.30
N VAL A 603 41.93 0.44 12.18
CA VAL A 603 41.70 1.57 11.27
C VAL A 603 40.93 2.68 11.98
N ASP A 604 41.50 3.89 11.96
CA ASP A 604 40.80 5.08 12.45
C ASP A 604 39.76 5.54 11.41
N VAL A 605 38.48 5.33 11.74
CA VAL A 605 37.33 5.75 10.92
C VAL A 605 37.07 7.26 11.03
N ALA A 606 37.49 7.91 12.12
CA ALA A 606 37.28 9.34 12.33
C ALA A 606 38.12 10.19 11.37
N ASP A 607 39.30 9.68 10.99
CA ASP A 607 40.22 10.33 10.06
C ASP A 607 40.05 9.92 8.59
N ALA A 608 39.11 9.03 8.30
CA ALA A 608 38.90 8.52 6.96
C ALA A 608 38.23 9.53 6.01
N SER A 609 38.67 9.52 4.74
CA SER A 609 38.05 10.25 3.64
C SER A 609 36.90 9.43 3.04
N TRP A 610 35.70 10.02 2.97
CA TRP A 610 34.50 9.32 2.50
C TRP A 610 34.25 9.61 1.03
N PHE A 611 34.12 8.57 0.22
CA PHE A 611 33.87 8.66 -1.21
C PHE A 611 32.49 8.09 -1.55
N LEU A 612 31.61 8.97 -2.02
CA LEU A 612 30.26 8.60 -2.44
C LEU A 612 30.15 8.64 -3.97
N SER A 613 29.71 7.53 -4.55
CA SER A 613 29.33 7.47 -5.95
C SER A 613 27.94 8.09 -6.14
N THR A 614 27.85 9.22 -6.83
CA THR A 614 26.55 9.77 -7.28
C THR A 614 26.38 9.59 -8.78
N ILE A 615 25.12 9.50 -9.22
CA ILE A 615 24.79 9.42 -10.63
C ILE A 615 23.90 10.59 -10.95
N ASP A 616 24.39 11.46 -11.82
CA ASP A 616 23.57 12.50 -12.42
C ASP A 616 22.90 11.93 -13.67
N VAL A 617 21.57 11.86 -13.65
CA VAL A 617 20.76 11.35 -14.75
C VAL A 617 20.41 12.53 -15.64
N SER A 618 21.26 12.81 -16.62
CA SER A 618 21.07 13.92 -17.56
C SER A 618 20.43 13.48 -18.87
N ARG A 619 19.75 14.41 -19.54
CA ARG A 619 19.26 14.20 -20.91
C ARG A 619 20.45 14.25 -21.87
N ALA A 620 20.63 13.22 -22.70
CA ALA A 620 21.60 13.25 -23.79
C ALA A 620 21.34 14.45 -24.72
N PRO A 621 22.31 15.37 -24.94
CA PRO A 621 22.18 16.43 -25.92
C PRO A 621 22.43 15.87 -27.33
N GLY A 622 21.41 15.27 -27.96
CA GLY A 622 21.55 14.82 -29.35
C GLY A 622 20.49 13.84 -29.87
N ARG A 623 20.48 13.66 -31.20
CA ARG A 623 19.67 12.67 -31.93
C ARG A 623 20.32 11.27 -31.95
N HIS A 624 21.09 10.87 -30.92
CA HIS A 624 21.52 9.48 -30.85
C HIS A 624 20.33 8.59 -30.48
N ARG A 625 19.78 7.92 -31.49
CA ARG A 625 18.83 6.81 -31.34
C ARG A 625 19.66 5.55 -31.14
N GLY A 626 20.09 5.27 -29.92
CA GLY A 626 20.43 3.90 -29.56
C GLY A 626 19.17 3.04 -29.65
N ARG A 627 19.27 1.80 -30.16
CA ARG A 627 18.14 0.84 -30.26
C ARG A 627 17.50 0.50 -28.89
N HIS A 628 18.11 0.97 -27.79
CA HIS A 628 17.80 0.64 -26.40
C HIS A 628 17.36 1.84 -25.53
N ASP A 629 17.20 3.05 -26.07
CA ASP A 629 16.83 4.24 -25.29
C ASP A 629 15.32 4.37 -24.98
N LEU A 630 14.99 5.17 -23.96
CA LEU A 630 13.61 5.54 -23.68
C LEU A 630 13.07 6.50 -24.76
N PRO A 631 11.80 6.33 -25.21
CA PRO A 631 11.13 7.34 -26.04
C PRO A 631 11.12 8.72 -25.38
N ARG A 632 11.19 9.80 -26.17
CA ARG A 632 11.33 11.19 -25.67
C ARG A 632 10.32 11.56 -24.56
N TRP A 633 9.06 11.21 -24.71
CA TRP A 633 8.03 11.49 -23.72
C TRP A 633 8.22 10.68 -22.43
N ARG A 634 8.62 9.40 -22.53
CA ARG A 634 8.94 8.57 -21.35
C ARG A 634 10.21 9.03 -20.66
N ARG A 635 11.17 9.57 -21.40
CA ARG A 635 12.37 10.19 -20.84
C ARG A 635 12.02 11.41 -20.00
N ALA A 636 11.13 12.28 -20.48
CA ALA A 636 10.65 13.43 -19.71
C ALA A 636 9.96 13.00 -18.40
N VAL A 637 9.09 11.99 -18.46
CA VAL A 637 8.46 11.39 -17.27
C VAL A 637 9.51 10.79 -16.34
N PHE A 638 10.48 10.02 -16.84
CA PHE A 638 11.53 9.42 -16.03
C PHE A 638 12.38 10.47 -15.30
N THR A 639 12.83 11.52 -16.00
CA THR A 639 13.59 12.63 -15.40
C THR A 639 12.76 13.39 -14.36
N ALA A 640 11.49 13.69 -14.65
CA ALA A 640 10.62 14.37 -13.69
C ALA A 640 10.44 13.53 -12.42
N THR A 641 10.22 12.21 -12.57
CA THR A 641 10.08 11.29 -11.44
C THR A 641 11.41 11.06 -10.69
N ALA A 642 12.56 11.18 -11.36
CA ALA A 642 13.87 11.10 -10.73
C ALA A 642 14.13 12.29 -9.80
N HIS A 643 13.67 13.49 -10.14
CA HIS A 643 13.75 14.65 -9.24
C HIS A 643 12.91 14.51 -7.97
N LEU A 644 11.96 13.57 -7.92
CA LEU A 644 11.21 13.23 -6.71
C LEU A 644 12.00 12.32 -5.75
N THR A 645 13.17 11.79 -6.16
CA THR A 645 13.99 10.96 -5.26
C THR A 645 14.66 11.79 -4.18
N THR A 646 14.64 11.27 -2.95
CA THR A 646 15.36 11.88 -1.82
C THR A 646 16.87 11.81 -2.02
N ASP A 647 17.55 12.89 -1.65
CA ASP A 647 19.00 13.03 -1.64
C ASP A 647 19.67 11.93 -0.81
N VAL A 648 20.51 11.13 -1.46
CA VAL A 648 21.18 9.93 -0.91
C VAL A 648 22.27 10.31 0.11
N ALA A 649 22.89 11.48 -0.03
CA ALA A 649 23.95 11.91 0.90
C ALA A 649 23.39 12.27 2.28
N ARG A 650 22.17 12.82 2.35
CA ARG A 650 21.50 13.16 3.62
C ARG A 650 21.09 11.94 4.45
N SER A 651 20.93 10.77 3.85
CA SER A 651 20.45 9.57 4.56
C SER A 651 21.52 8.79 5.32
N PHE A 652 22.82 9.00 5.01
CA PHE A 652 23.92 8.22 5.58
C PHE A 652 24.75 8.96 6.65
N GLU A 653 24.36 10.19 6.98
CA GLU A 653 24.97 11.00 8.06
C GLU A 653 26.49 11.17 7.99
N LEU A 654 27.04 11.14 6.77
CA LEU A 654 28.47 11.23 6.54
C LEU A 654 29.04 12.60 6.96
N PRO A 655 30.28 12.68 7.47
CA PRO A 655 30.95 13.93 7.82
C PRO A 655 31.06 14.86 6.60
N ARG A 656 30.47 16.06 6.66
CA ARG A 656 30.33 16.95 5.49
C ARG A 656 31.66 17.52 4.99
N ASP A 657 32.58 17.74 5.92
CA ASP A 657 33.92 18.28 5.71
C ASP A 657 34.89 17.24 5.14
N ARG A 658 34.56 15.94 5.22
CA ARG A 658 35.41 14.83 4.75
C ARG A 658 34.74 13.91 3.73
N THR A 659 33.60 14.33 3.17
CA THR A 659 32.88 13.57 2.12
C THR A 659 33.15 14.16 0.74
N VAL A 660 33.76 13.38 -0.12
CA VAL A 660 33.94 13.66 -1.54
C VAL A 660 32.86 12.93 -2.34
N VAL A 661 32.08 13.69 -3.10
CA VAL A 661 31.04 13.14 -3.98
C VAL A 661 31.58 13.11 -5.40
N LEU A 662 31.85 11.93 -5.92
CA LEU A 662 32.27 11.72 -7.31
C LEU A 662 31.05 11.33 -8.14
N GLY A 663 30.68 12.22 -9.05
CA GLY A 663 29.53 12.05 -9.93
C GLY A 663 29.93 11.47 -11.28
N ALA A 664 29.27 10.38 -11.68
CA ALA A 664 29.27 9.97 -13.08
C ALA A 664 27.97 10.40 -13.75
N ARG A 665 28.08 10.88 -14.99
CA ARG A 665 26.92 11.26 -15.79
C ARG A 665 26.45 10.06 -16.59
N ILE A 666 25.22 9.61 -16.36
CA ILE A 666 24.59 8.54 -17.14
C ILE A 666 23.45 9.13 -17.97
N GLU A 667 23.62 9.06 -19.28
CA GLU A 667 22.61 9.52 -20.22
C GLU A 667 21.52 8.47 -20.45
N VAL A 668 20.26 8.92 -20.56
CA VAL A 668 19.04 8.09 -20.70
C VAL A 668 18.19 8.56 -21.87
#